data_AF-A6JKI1-F1
#
_entry.id   AF-A6JKI1-F1
#
_cell.length_a   1.000
_cell.length_b   1.000
_cell.length_c   1.000
_cell.angle_alpha   90.00
_cell.angle_beta   90.00
_cell.angle_gamma   90.00
#
_symmetry.space_group_name_H-M   'P 1'
#
loop_
_entity.id
_entity.type
_entity.pdbx_description
1 polymer ?
#
loop_
_entity_poly.entity_id
_entity_poly.type
_entity_poly.pdbx_seq_one_letter_code
_entity_poly.pdbx_strand_id
1 'polypeptide(L)'
;MKLAVLPWILMLLSTIPGPGLTAAHPYKVSESEKSQLVNETHWQYYGTSDTGGNLSLTWNTSALPTRTVTIELWGYEETGTPYTGNWTAKWSYLYPLATNIPNTGFFTFTPKPAPPQYQRWRVGALRIIGSKNYAGEQDVLALWTNDHALAWHLGDDFRADSVAWAREQCLTWEALEDQLPNFLTELPDCPCTLAQARADSGRFFTDYGCDIEHGSVCTYHPGAVHCVRSVQASPMYGSGQQCCYTASGTQLLTSDSTSGSTPDRGHDWGAPPYRSPPRVPGMSHWLYDVISFYYCCLWAPECPRYMKRRPSSDCRSYRPPRLASAFGDPHFVTFDGTSFSFSGNGEYVLLETLETAAAVKDLRVQGRAQPGRMPNGTQARGTGLTAVAVQEDKSDVIEVRVADGSQVLEVLLNQKLLSFTEQNWMDLKGMFLSVASQDKVSIMLSSGAGLEVGVQGPFLSVSILLPEKFLSHTRGLLGTLNDNPEDDFTLRNGHVLPPNATAQQLFQFGANWAISNASSLFTYDSRPLVNQFLNGPKHDPNFKPLFPDETTLSPSQAEDLARLCESDHFCVLDVISTGDPSVGNATRIAHQLHQHRLKSLQPVVSCGWLPPPVNGHKEGLKYLEGSTVRFGCNSGYSLAGPESSTCRADGTWSSPTPECQPGTCGARSPDTTAPLTDSIGLRRSPRPSLPGEAQSTLVL
;
A
#
# COMPACT_ATOMS: atom_id res chain seq x y z
N MET A 1 26.21 12.96 -26.00
CA MET A 1 27.06 12.42 -24.93
C MET A 1 26.21 12.35 -23.67
N LYS A 2 25.71 11.16 -23.34
CA LYS A 2 24.77 10.93 -22.24
C LYS A 2 25.56 10.92 -20.93
N LEU A 3 25.48 12.01 -20.17
CA LEU A 3 25.86 12.03 -18.75
C LEU A 3 24.67 11.44 -17.99
N ALA A 4 24.71 10.13 -17.73
CA ALA A 4 23.78 9.49 -16.80
C ALA A 4 24.20 9.90 -15.37
N VAL A 5 23.56 10.95 -14.86
CA VAL A 5 23.57 11.33 -13.45
C VAL A 5 22.14 11.11 -12.99
N LEU A 6 21.81 9.90 -12.54
CA LEU A 6 20.61 9.68 -11.74
C LEU A 6 20.94 10.06 -10.27
N PRO A 7 20.05 10.74 -9.55
CA PRO A 7 20.13 10.86 -8.09
C PRO A 7 19.89 9.47 -7.47
N TRP A 8 19.90 9.34 -6.15
CA TRP A 8 19.49 8.14 -5.39
C TRP A 8 20.59 7.10 -5.08
N ILE A 9 21.38 7.42 -4.05
CA ILE A 9 21.41 6.73 -2.74
C ILE A 9 21.82 7.86 -1.77
N LEU A 10 20.94 8.26 -0.87
CA LEU A 10 21.19 9.40 0.03
C LEU A 10 22.10 8.98 1.20
N MET A 11 23.24 8.39 0.87
CA MET A 11 24.32 8.04 1.80
C MET A 11 25.48 9.04 1.73
N LEU A 12 25.28 10.18 1.07
CA LEU A 12 26.26 11.26 0.96
C LEU A 12 25.51 12.58 1.03
N LEU A 13 25.69 13.31 2.14
CA LEU A 13 25.67 14.77 2.20
C LEU A 13 25.78 15.17 3.68
N SER A 14 26.99 15.18 4.19
CA SER A 14 27.35 15.94 5.39
C SER A 14 27.43 17.45 5.14
N THR A 15 27.17 17.97 3.93
CA THR A 15 27.42 19.41 3.65
C THR A 15 26.62 19.99 2.46
N ILE A 16 25.28 20.15 2.51
CA ILE A 16 24.56 21.27 1.84
C ILE A 16 23.23 21.54 2.58
N PRO A 17 22.94 22.77 3.03
CA PRO A 17 21.59 23.20 3.39
C PRO A 17 20.84 23.60 2.11
N GLY A 18 19.85 22.80 1.69
CA GLY A 18 18.99 23.11 0.55
C GLY A 18 17.70 22.28 0.60
N PRO A 19 16.53 22.86 0.29
CA PRO A 19 15.25 22.16 0.36
C PRO A 19 15.03 21.31 -0.91
N GLY A 20 14.70 20.03 -0.74
CA GLY A 20 14.06 19.23 -1.81
C GLY A 20 14.89 18.13 -2.47
N LEU A 21 15.48 17.20 -1.71
CA LEU A 21 15.94 15.90 -2.25
C LEU A 21 15.38 14.77 -1.37
N THR A 22 14.54 13.94 -1.99
CA THR A 22 13.86 12.76 -1.44
C THR A 22 14.84 11.62 -1.19
N ALA A 23 14.61 10.83 -0.13
CA ALA A 23 15.42 9.66 0.21
C ALA A 23 14.89 8.41 -0.50
N ALA A 24 15.72 7.69 -1.27
CA ALA A 24 15.25 6.54 -2.07
C ALA A 24 15.21 5.31 -1.21
N HIS A 25 14.14 4.54 -1.38
CA HIS A 25 14.11 3.18 -0.90
C HIS A 25 15.02 2.28 -1.77
N PRO A 26 15.93 1.47 -1.19
CA PRO A 26 16.90 0.64 -1.91
C PRO A 26 16.27 -0.33 -2.92
N TYR A 27 15.07 -0.84 -2.61
CA TYR A 27 14.33 -1.77 -3.46
C TYR A 27 13.64 -1.11 -4.67
N LYS A 28 13.70 0.23 -4.79
CA LYS A 28 13.07 0.98 -5.90
C LYS A 28 14.03 1.32 -7.04
N VAL A 29 15.29 0.88 -6.96
CA VAL A 29 16.25 1.00 -8.06
C VAL A 29 15.98 -0.11 -9.08
N SER A 30 16.05 0.23 -10.37
CA SER A 30 15.87 -0.72 -11.48
C SER A 30 16.83 -1.92 -11.35
N GLU A 31 16.33 -3.12 -11.68
CA GLU A 31 17.14 -4.35 -11.72
C GLU A 31 18.40 -4.21 -12.60
N SER A 32 18.33 -3.40 -13.67
CA SER A 32 19.47 -3.16 -14.56
C SER A 32 20.57 -2.28 -13.94
N GLU A 33 20.26 -1.57 -12.86
CA GLU A 33 21.10 -0.56 -12.22
C GLU A 33 21.60 -0.99 -10.83
N LYS A 34 21.30 -2.23 -10.42
CA LYS A 34 21.76 -2.80 -9.14
C LYS A 34 22.55 -4.09 -9.33
N SER A 35 23.18 -4.54 -8.26
CA SER A 35 23.77 -5.88 -8.18
C SER A 35 22.83 -6.81 -7.41
N GLN A 36 22.85 -8.10 -7.75
CA GLN A 36 21.91 -9.09 -7.22
C GLN A 36 22.64 -10.19 -6.46
N LEU A 37 22.13 -10.50 -5.27
CA LEU A 37 22.54 -11.66 -4.49
C LEU A 37 21.92 -12.90 -5.15
N VAL A 38 22.76 -13.82 -5.65
CA VAL A 38 22.28 -15.11 -6.16
C VAL A 38 21.79 -15.93 -4.97
N ASN A 39 20.51 -16.28 -4.96
CA ASN A 39 19.81 -16.94 -3.84
C ASN A 39 19.98 -16.14 -2.54
N GLU A 40 19.31 -15.00 -2.43
CA GLU A 40 19.38 -14.10 -1.27
C GLU A 40 19.14 -14.82 0.08
N THR A 41 18.23 -15.79 0.12
CA THR A 41 18.00 -16.64 1.31
C THR A 41 19.28 -17.36 1.74
N HIS A 42 20.09 -17.86 0.81
CA HIS A 42 21.37 -18.51 1.14
C HIS A 42 22.35 -17.56 1.83
N TRP A 43 22.36 -16.28 1.46
CA TRP A 43 23.17 -15.24 2.12
C TRP A 43 22.68 -14.97 3.54
N GLN A 44 21.36 -14.86 3.70
CA GLN A 44 20.69 -14.50 4.95
C GLN A 44 20.61 -15.65 5.95
N TYR A 45 20.83 -16.90 5.54
CA TYR A 45 20.87 -18.07 6.43
C TYR A 45 22.29 -18.67 6.56
N TYR A 46 23.29 -18.08 5.93
CA TYR A 46 24.64 -18.66 5.93
C TYR A 46 25.20 -18.82 7.35
N GLY A 47 25.56 -20.04 7.72
CA GLY A 47 26.05 -20.39 9.07
C GLY A 47 24.97 -20.98 9.98
N THR A 48 23.70 -20.97 9.59
CA THR A 48 22.68 -21.82 10.25
C THR A 48 22.89 -23.28 9.88
N SER A 49 22.18 -24.18 10.57
CA SER A 49 22.16 -25.61 10.25
C SER A 49 21.93 -25.83 8.74
N ASP A 50 22.76 -26.69 8.15
CA ASP A 50 22.70 -27.09 6.73
C ASP A 50 22.93 -25.99 5.68
N THR A 51 23.33 -24.78 6.11
CA THR A 51 23.50 -23.64 5.20
C THR A 51 24.95 -23.14 5.18
N GLY A 52 25.70 -23.58 4.16
CA GLY A 52 27.10 -23.22 3.96
C GLY A 52 27.50 -23.19 2.48
N GLY A 53 28.81 -23.22 2.19
CA GLY A 53 29.32 -23.24 0.80
C GLY A 53 29.64 -21.86 0.23
N ASN A 54 29.48 -21.70 -1.08
CA ASN A 54 29.83 -20.46 -1.78
C ASN A 54 28.63 -19.54 -1.94
N LEU A 55 28.87 -18.24 -1.79
CA LEU A 55 27.92 -17.19 -2.09
C LEU A 55 28.31 -16.51 -3.40
N SER A 56 27.31 -16.08 -4.18
CA SER A 56 27.54 -15.51 -5.51
C SER A 56 26.74 -14.24 -5.74
N LEU A 57 27.34 -13.29 -6.44
CA LEU A 57 26.83 -11.95 -6.74
C LEU A 57 26.89 -11.72 -8.25
N THR A 58 25.84 -11.16 -8.85
CA THR A 58 25.76 -10.82 -10.28
C THR A 58 25.46 -9.33 -10.49
N TRP A 59 25.90 -8.76 -11.62
CA TRP A 59 25.56 -7.39 -12.02
C TRP A 59 25.74 -7.16 -13.52
N ASN A 60 25.09 -6.11 -14.04
CA ASN A 60 25.28 -5.68 -15.42
C ASN A 60 26.58 -4.90 -15.57
N THR A 61 27.53 -5.43 -16.33
CA THR A 61 28.83 -4.78 -16.58
C THR A 61 28.71 -3.44 -17.32
N SER A 62 27.64 -3.25 -18.09
CA SER A 62 27.39 -1.99 -18.81
C SER A 62 26.95 -0.85 -17.88
N ALA A 63 26.33 -1.17 -16.73
CA ALA A 63 25.93 -0.17 -15.74
C ALA A 63 27.12 0.43 -14.99
N LEU A 64 28.25 -0.31 -14.95
CA LEU A 64 29.51 0.16 -14.37
C LEU A 64 30.65 -0.08 -15.37
N PRO A 65 30.86 0.81 -16.36
CA PRO A 65 31.77 0.61 -17.49
C PRO A 65 33.25 0.80 -17.09
N THR A 66 33.77 -0.12 -16.28
CA THR A 66 35.17 -0.19 -15.81
C THR A 66 35.80 -1.53 -16.18
N ARG A 67 37.14 -1.56 -16.32
CA ARG A 67 37.89 -2.81 -16.61
C ARG A 67 37.99 -3.72 -15.39
N THR A 68 38.22 -3.13 -14.23
CA THR A 68 38.31 -3.85 -12.96
C THR A 68 37.42 -3.21 -11.91
N VAL A 69 36.92 -4.03 -11.00
CA VAL A 69 36.02 -3.64 -9.90
C VAL A 69 36.57 -4.03 -8.54
N THR A 70 36.11 -3.32 -7.53
CA THR A 70 36.28 -3.62 -6.12
C THR A 70 34.89 -3.85 -5.52
N ILE A 71 34.74 -4.95 -4.79
CA ILE A 71 33.50 -5.33 -4.10
C ILE A 71 33.74 -5.13 -2.62
N GLU A 72 32.84 -4.42 -1.96
CA GLU A 72 32.98 -4.01 -0.57
C GLU A 72 31.68 -4.16 0.21
N LEU A 73 31.83 -4.39 1.51
CA LEU A 73 30.73 -4.48 2.45
C LEU A 73 30.55 -3.16 3.19
N TRP A 74 29.30 -2.69 3.22
CA TRP A 74 28.86 -1.56 4.02
C TRP A 74 27.84 -2.02 5.04
N GLY A 75 27.96 -1.53 6.27
CA GLY A 75 27.07 -1.85 7.38
C GLY A 75 26.26 -0.65 7.83
N TYR A 76 25.01 -0.91 8.21
CA TYR A 76 24.12 0.08 8.80
C TYR A 76 24.01 -0.09 10.31
N GLU A 77 24.03 1.02 11.04
CA GLU A 77 23.75 1.05 12.48
C GLU A 77 23.01 2.34 12.87
N GLU A 78 22.20 2.25 13.93
CA GLU A 78 21.62 3.41 14.59
C GLU A 78 22.12 3.46 16.04
N THR A 79 22.62 4.61 16.46
CA THR A 79 23.27 4.78 17.77
C THR A 79 22.76 6.03 18.48
N GLY A 80 22.90 6.07 19.81
CA GLY A 80 22.36 7.13 20.65
C GLY A 80 21.14 6.66 21.44
N THR A 81 20.36 7.60 21.94
CA THR A 81 19.18 7.35 22.77
C THR A 81 17.91 7.47 21.92
N PRO A 82 17.09 6.41 21.81
CA PRO A 82 15.87 6.41 21.03
C PRO A 82 14.95 7.61 21.33
N TYR A 83 14.35 8.17 20.27
CA TYR A 83 13.47 9.33 20.25
C TYR A 83 14.06 10.61 20.87
N THR A 84 15.38 10.78 20.82
CA THR A 84 16.05 12.02 21.22
C THR A 84 16.89 12.60 20.08
N GLY A 85 17.32 13.86 20.21
CA GLY A 85 18.15 14.53 19.20
C GLY A 85 19.57 13.94 19.04
N ASN A 86 19.99 13.00 19.88
CA ASN A 86 21.26 12.30 19.74
C ASN A 86 21.13 10.92 19.05
N TRP A 87 19.91 10.51 18.68
CA TRP A 87 19.67 9.27 17.94
C TRP A 87 20.07 9.49 16.47
N THR A 88 21.09 8.79 16.03
CA THR A 88 21.72 9.02 14.72
C THR A 88 21.85 7.72 13.95
N ALA A 89 21.52 7.79 12.67
CA ALA A 89 21.76 6.73 11.71
C ALA A 89 23.13 6.88 11.07
N LYS A 90 23.83 5.76 10.89
CA LYS A 90 25.17 5.75 10.29
C LYS A 90 25.34 4.56 9.36
N TRP A 91 25.81 4.87 8.16
CA TRP A 91 26.35 3.90 7.22
C TRP A 91 27.87 3.93 7.26
N SER A 92 28.48 2.76 7.39
CA SER A 92 29.93 2.62 7.52
C SER A 92 30.47 1.63 6.50
N TYR A 93 31.50 2.04 5.77
CA TYR A 93 32.39 1.11 5.08
C TYR A 93 33.01 0.16 6.10
N LEU A 94 32.97 -1.15 5.84
CA LEU A 94 33.58 -2.15 6.73
C LEU A 94 34.91 -2.65 6.15
N TYR A 95 34.87 -3.35 5.02
CA TYR A 95 36.06 -3.92 4.38
C TYR A 95 35.77 -4.36 2.93
N PRO A 96 36.79 -4.58 2.08
CA PRO A 96 36.60 -5.11 0.75
C PRO A 96 36.50 -6.65 0.79
N LEU A 97 35.60 -7.23 0.00
CA LEU A 97 35.56 -8.67 -0.27
C LEU A 97 36.59 -9.06 -1.33
N ALA A 98 36.76 -8.22 -2.35
CA ALA A 98 37.73 -8.40 -3.41
C ALA A 98 38.11 -7.05 -4.01
N THR A 99 39.38 -6.88 -4.35
CA THR A 99 39.91 -5.64 -4.93
C THR A 99 40.58 -5.92 -6.26
N ASN A 100 40.43 -5.00 -7.22
CA ASN A 100 41.09 -5.08 -8.53
C ASN A 100 40.82 -6.38 -9.31
N ILE A 101 39.59 -6.91 -9.22
CA ILE A 101 39.17 -8.09 -9.99
C ILE A 101 38.65 -7.67 -11.37
N PRO A 102 38.77 -8.51 -12.42
CA PRO A 102 38.17 -8.23 -13.72
C PRO A 102 36.65 -8.01 -13.62
N ASN A 103 36.11 -7.03 -14.34
CA ASN A 103 34.68 -6.75 -14.36
C ASN A 103 33.94 -7.75 -15.27
N THR A 104 33.63 -8.94 -14.75
CA THR A 104 32.95 -10.03 -15.48
C THR A 104 31.44 -10.03 -15.29
N GLY A 105 30.89 -9.21 -14.38
CA GLY A 105 29.46 -9.24 -14.02
C GLY A 105 29.09 -10.35 -13.04
N PHE A 106 30.08 -11.08 -12.50
CA PHE A 106 29.88 -12.19 -11.59
C PHE A 106 31.03 -12.29 -10.58
N PHE A 107 30.71 -12.56 -9.32
CA PHE A 107 31.67 -12.81 -8.26
C PHE A 107 31.18 -13.94 -7.35
N THR A 108 32.08 -14.81 -6.92
CA THR A 108 31.78 -15.87 -5.96
C THR A 108 32.90 -16.01 -4.94
N PHE A 109 32.54 -16.33 -3.70
CA PHE A 109 33.49 -16.55 -2.62
C PHE A 109 32.89 -17.48 -1.56
N THR A 110 33.75 -18.07 -0.73
CA THR A 110 33.34 -18.77 0.49
C THR A 110 33.46 -17.81 1.67
N PRO A 111 32.36 -17.44 2.34
CA PRO A 111 32.38 -16.55 3.50
C PRO A 111 33.27 -17.07 4.63
N LYS A 112 33.97 -16.13 5.27
CA LYS A 112 34.63 -16.34 6.56
C LYS A 112 34.01 -15.39 7.59
N PRO A 113 33.97 -15.76 8.88
CA PRO A 113 33.59 -14.84 9.94
C PRO A 113 34.33 -13.51 9.80
N ALA A 114 33.62 -12.41 10.01
CA ALA A 114 34.26 -11.09 9.98
C ALA A 114 35.25 -10.93 11.14
N PRO A 115 36.25 -10.03 11.01
CA PRO A 115 37.06 -9.61 12.15
C PRO A 115 36.19 -9.13 13.33
N PRO A 116 36.57 -9.38 14.60
CA PRO A 116 35.73 -9.09 15.76
C PRO A 116 35.19 -7.65 15.82
N GLN A 117 35.97 -6.66 15.36
CA GLN A 117 35.51 -5.27 15.35
C GLN A 117 34.32 -5.02 14.42
N TYR A 118 34.11 -5.87 13.41
CA TYR A 118 33.02 -5.76 12.45
C TYR A 118 31.84 -6.68 12.77
N GLN A 119 32.01 -7.72 13.58
CA GLN A 119 30.95 -8.65 13.95
C GLN A 119 29.79 -8.04 14.74
N ARG A 120 29.66 -6.72 14.86
CA ARG A 120 28.49 -6.02 15.44
C ARG A 120 27.44 -5.61 14.40
N TRP A 121 27.82 -5.52 13.12
CA TRP A 121 26.88 -5.16 12.06
C TRP A 121 26.01 -6.37 11.70
N ARG A 122 24.71 -6.12 11.53
CA ARG A 122 23.68 -7.16 11.32
C ARG A 122 22.94 -6.99 10.01
N VAL A 123 22.87 -5.76 9.53
CA VAL A 123 22.23 -5.35 8.29
C VAL A 123 23.24 -4.55 7.49
N GLY A 124 23.24 -4.75 6.18
CA GLY A 124 24.07 -4.00 5.27
C GLY A 124 23.84 -4.41 3.82
N ALA A 125 24.69 -3.86 2.96
CA ALA A 125 24.65 -4.08 1.53
C ALA A 125 26.06 -4.21 0.96
N LEU A 126 26.17 -4.92 -0.16
CA LEU A 126 27.40 -4.95 -0.94
C LEU A 126 27.39 -3.81 -1.95
N ARG A 127 28.55 -3.18 -2.11
CA ARG A 127 28.79 -2.13 -3.10
C ARG A 127 29.87 -2.58 -4.08
N ILE A 128 29.67 -2.28 -5.35
CA ILE A 128 30.62 -2.54 -6.43
C ILE A 128 31.04 -1.21 -7.03
N ILE A 129 32.33 -0.92 -6.99
CA ILE A 129 32.93 0.31 -7.54
C ILE A 129 34.03 -0.03 -8.54
N GLY A 130 34.37 0.92 -9.41
CA GLY A 130 35.55 0.77 -10.25
C GLY A 130 36.84 0.86 -9.43
N SER A 131 37.79 -0.05 -9.64
CA SER A 131 39.06 -0.12 -8.87
C SER A 131 40.02 1.05 -9.07
N LYS A 132 39.65 2.04 -9.88
CA LYS A 132 40.33 3.33 -9.94
C LYS A 132 40.09 4.16 -8.67
N ASN A 133 38.98 3.90 -7.97
CA ASN A 133 38.58 4.52 -6.72
C ASN A 133 39.15 3.69 -5.55
N TYR A 134 39.39 4.32 -4.41
CA TYR A 134 39.81 3.58 -3.21
C TYR A 134 38.62 2.95 -2.50
N ALA A 135 38.84 1.85 -1.77
CA ALA A 135 37.77 1.19 -1.04
C ALA A 135 37.23 2.10 0.08
N GLY A 136 35.90 2.18 0.22
CA GLY A 136 35.24 3.10 1.13
C GLY A 136 35.08 4.52 0.59
N GLU A 137 35.54 4.82 -0.63
CA GLU A 137 35.42 6.15 -1.22
C GLU A 137 33.94 6.57 -1.35
N GLN A 138 33.71 7.82 -1.01
CA GLN A 138 32.41 8.47 -0.99
C GLN A 138 32.15 9.14 -2.35
N ASP A 139 30.87 9.36 -2.72
CA ASP A 139 30.47 10.05 -3.96
C ASP A 139 30.98 9.42 -5.27
N VAL A 140 30.99 8.09 -5.36
CA VAL A 140 31.42 7.35 -6.56
C VAL A 140 30.28 6.61 -7.24
N LEU A 141 30.35 6.50 -8.59
CA LEU A 141 29.48 5.61 -9.35
C LEU A 141 29.66 4.17 -8.85
N ALA A 142 28.57 3.57 -8.39
CA ALA A 142 28.57 2.27 -7.75
C ALA A 142 27.28 1.50 -8.06
N LEU A 143 27.37 0.17 -8.02
CA LEU A 143 26.20 -0.72 -7.99
C LEU A 143 26.04 -1.27 -6.59
N TRP A 144 24.83 -1.29 -6.07
CA TRP A 144 24.52 -1.78 -4.73
C TRP A 144 23.62 -2.99 -4.80
N THR A 145 23.72 -3.88 -3.82
CA THR A 145 22.67 -4.86 -3.55
C THR A 145 21.54 -4.22 -2.79
N ASN A 146 20.39 -4.89 -2.74
CA ASN A 146 19.42 -4.64 -1.67
C ASN A 146 20.08 -4.89 -0.30
N ASP A 147 19.51 -4.28 0.74
CA ASP A 147 19.89 -4.58 2.11
C ASP A 147 19.49 -5.99 2.47
N HIS A 148 20.29 -6.63 3.32
CA HIS A 148 20.02 -7.98 3.77
C HIS A 148 20.61 -8.23 5.15
N ALA A 149 20.09 -9.26 5.80
CA ALA A 149 20.69 -9.80 7.01
C ALA A 149 22.11 -10.34 6.70
N LEU A 150 23.10 -9.90 7.46
CA LEU A 150 24.50 -10.25 7.29
C LEU A 150 24.86 -11.55 8.05
N ALA A 151 24.06 -12.62 7.93
CA ALA A 151 24.33 -13.89 8.62
C ALA A 151 25.70 -14.46 8.25
N TRP A 152 26.06 -14.41 6.96
CA TRP A 152 27.36 -14.86 6.43
C TRP A 152 28.58 -14.15 7.02
N HIS A 153 28.37 -12.96 7.61
CA HIS A 153 29.39 -12.12 8.21
C HIS A 153 29.58 -12.40 9.72
N LEU A 154 28.62 -13.06 10.38
CA LEU A 154 28.63 -13.31 11.81
C LEU A 154 29.77 -14.25 12.25
N GLY A 155 30.05 -14.19 13.55
CA GLY A 155 31.14 -14.89 14.24
C GLY A 155 31.00 -16.41 14.27
N ASP A 156 32.02 -17.06 14.83
CA ASP A 156 32.04 -18.52 15.03
C ASP A 156 31.01 -18.98 16.08
N ASP A 157 30.61 -18.10 17.00
CA ASP A 157 29.54 -18.31 17.97
C ASP A 157 28.19 -18.56 17.29
N PHE A 158 27.82 -17.72 16.31
CA PHE A 158 26.62 -17.91 15.49
C PHE A 158 26.70 -19.21 14.68
N ARG A 159 27.87 -19.53 14.12
CA ARG A 159 28.05 -20.76 13.31
C ARG A 159 28.04 -22.03 14.15
N ALA A 160 28.47 -21.94 15.41
CA ALA A 160 28.49 -23.06 16.34
C ALA A 160 27.07 -23.43 16.82
N ASP A 161 26.26 -22.42 17.16
CA ASP A 161 24.86 -22.61 17.57
C ASP A 161 24.01 -21.38 17.22
N SER A 162 23.59 -21.32 15.95
CA SER A 162 22.80 -20.20 15.42
C SER A 162 21.48 -19.98 16.15
N VAL A 163 20.87 -21.05 16.67
CA VAL A 163 19.58 -20.99 17.38
C VAL A 163 19.76 -20.38 18.77
N ALA A 164 20.75 -20.82 19.53
CA ALA A 164 21.05 -20.25 20.83
C ALA A 164 21.48 -18.78 20.72
N TRP A 165 22.31 -18.46 19.74
CA TRP A 165 22.74 -17.10 19.45
C TRP A 165 21.55 -16.20 19.09
N ALA A 166 20.67 -16.64 18.18
CA ALA A 166 19.50 -15.87 17.75
C ALA A 166 18.50 -15.67 18.89
N ARG A 167 18.31 -16.67 19.75
CA ARG A 167 17.49 -16.55 20.97
C ARG A 167 18.01 -15.44 21.89
N GLU A 168 19.32 -15.34 22.10
CA GLU A 168 19.91 -14.27 22.92
C GLU A 168 19.63 -12.88 22.32
N GLN A 169 19.76 -12.75 21.00
CA GLN A 169 19.44 -11.49 20.31
C GLN A 169 17.95 -11.15 20.40
N CYS A 170 17.06 -12.14 20.25
CA CYS A 170 15.61 -11.95 20.40
C CYS A 170 15.24 -11.46 21.80
N LEU A 171 15.83 -12.04 22.86
CA LEU A 171 15.63 -11.60 24.25
C LEU A 171 16.15 -10.17 24.48
N THR A 172 17.30 -9.83 23.90
CA THR A 172 17.88 -8.49 23.99
C THR A 172 16.98 -7.45 23.31
N TRP A 173 16.47 -7.77 22.12
CA TRP A 173 15.51 -6.94 21.41
C TRP A 173 14.20 -6.77 22.19
N GLU A 174 13.65 -7.84 22.77
CA GLU A 174 12.43 -7.77 23.57
C GLU A 174 12.60 -6.87 24.79
N ALA A 175 13.76 -6.93 25.46
CA ALA A 175 14.10 -6.05 26.59
C ALA A 175 14.32 -4.58 26.19
N LEU A 176 14.74 -4.32 24.93
CA LEU A 176 14.78 -2.97 24.38
C LEU A 176 13.37 -2.44 24.12
N GLU A 177 12.49 -3.26 23.54
CA GLU A 177 11.08 -2.89 23.28
C GLU A 177 10.34 -2.47 24.56
N ASP A 178 10.68 -3.04 25.73
CA ASP A 178 10.15 -2.62 27.03
C ASP A 178 10.52 -1.18 27.43
N GLN A 179 11.61 -0.64 26.87
CA GLN A 179 12.11 0.71 27.16
C GLN A 179 11.67 1.75 26.12
N LEU A 180 11.15 1.29 24.98
CA LEU A 180 10.74 2.16 23.89
C LEU A 180 9.28 2.62 24.05
N PRO A 181 8.93 3.81 23.53
CA PRO A 181 7.55 4.27 23.55
C PRO A 181 6.65 3.35 22.72
N ASN A 182 5.40 3.26 23.15
CA ASN A 182 4.35 2.53 22.44
C ASN A 182 3.95 3.33 21.18
N PHE A 183 4.30 2.81 20.01
CA PHE A 183 4.01 3.45 18.73
C PHE A 183 2.66 3.04 18.13
N LEU A 184 2.00 2.01 18.70
CA LEU A 184 0.78 1.43 18.15
C LEU A 184 -0.41 2.39 18.17
N THR A 185 -0.37 3.43 19.00
CA THR A 185 -1.49 4.37 19.18
C THR A 185 -1.69 5.32 18.01
N GLU A 186 -0.73 5.45 17.10
CA GLU A 186 -0.80 6.34 15.93
C GLU A 186 -1.00 5.58 14.61
N LEU A 187 -1.09 4.24 14.64
CA LEU A 187 -1.21 3.44 13.43
C LEU A 187 -2.67 3.31 12.99
N PRO A 188 -2.95 3.33 11.68
CA PRO A 188 -4.28 3.06 11.16
C PRO A 188 -4.62 1.58 11.34
N ASP A 189 -5.88 1.29 11.68
CA ASP A 189 -6.39 -0.08 11.65
C ASP A 189 -6.37 -0.65 10.23
N CYS A 190 -6.00 -1.92 10.11
CA CYS A 190 -6.06 -2.64 8.85
C CYS A 190 -7.50 -2.72 8.34
N PRO A 191 -7.72 -2.65 7.02
CA PRO A 191 -8.98 -3.00 6.40
C PRO A 191 -9.44 -4.41 6.82
N CYS A 192 -10.73 -4.60 7.05
CA CYS A 192 -11.23 -5.89 7.54
C CYS A 192 -11.18 -7.00 6.48
N THR A 193 -11.14 -6.64 5.19
CA THR A 193 -11.15 -7.59 4.08
C THR A 193 -10.13 -7.22 3.02
N LEU A 194 -9.68 -8.22 2.25
CA LEU A 194 -8.81 -7.99 1.08
C LEU A 194 -9.45 -7.07 0.04
N ALA A 195 -10.77 -7.12 -0.13
CA ALA A 195 -11.49 -6.23 -1.06
C ALA A 195 -11.38 -4.77 -0.61
N GLN A 196 -11.62 -4.48 0.68
CA GLN A 196 -11.43 -3.15 1.24
C GLN A 196 -9.96 -2.70 1.14
N ALA A 197 -9.01 -3.59 1.42
CA ALA A 197 -7.58 -3.29 1.35
C ALA A 197 -7.11 -2.84 -0.03
N ARG A 198 -7.61 -3.48 -1.09
CA ARG A 198 -7.31 -3.13 -2.48
C ARG A 198 -8.08 -1.89 -2.95
N ALA A 199 -9.22 -1.58 -2.34
CA ALA A 199 -10.05 -0.44 -2.73
C ALA A 199 -9.66 0.88 -2.03
N ASP A 200 -9.10 0.82 -0.82
CA ASP A 200 -8.70 1.96 0.01
C ASP A 200 -7.28 2.47 -0.31
N SER A 201 -7.11 2.92 -1.55
CA SER A 201 -5.81 3.34 -2.08
C SER A 201 -5.33 4.70 -1.58
N GLY A 202 -6.13 5.44 -0.80
CA GLY A 202 -5.72 6.70 -0.19
C GLY A 202 -4.89 6.51 1.07
N ARG A 203 -5.14 5.42 1.81
CA ARG A 203 -4.47 5.11 3.09
C ARG A 203 -3.54 3.91 3.01
N PHE A 204 -3.77 3.00 2.06
CA PHE A 204 -2.98 1.79 1.92
C PHE A 204 -2.44 1.65 0.49
N PHE A 205 -1.25 1.07 0.37
CA PHE A 205 -0.63 0.72 -0.90
C PHE A 205 -0.17 -0.74 -0.89
N THR A 206 -0.08 -1.35 -2.05
CA THR A 206 0.33 -2.74 -2.20
C THR A 206 1.77 -2.98 -1.74
N ASP A 207 1.99 -3.99 -0.90
CA ASP A 207 3.33 -4.42 -0.52
C ASP A 207 4.03 -5.12 -1.68
N TYR A 208 5.19 -4.62 -2.09
CA TYR A 208 5.93 -5.16 -3.24
C TYR A 208 6.45 -6.60 -3.03
N GLY A 209 6.61 -7.03 -1.77
CA GLY A 209 7.03 -8.39 -1.42
C GLY A 209 5.87 -9.40 -1.35
N CYS A 210 4.62 -8.94 -1.40
CA CYS A 210 3.44 -9.80 -1.33
C CYS A 210 2.26 -9.18 -2.10
N ASP A 211 2.30 -9.34 -3.42
CA ASP A 211 1.30 -8.84 -4.36
C ASP A 211 0.75 -9.95 -5.27
N ILE A 212 -0.56 -10.20 -5.18
CA ILE A 212 -1.28 -11.14 -6.02
C ILE A 212 -1.30 -10.75 -7.50
N GLU A 213 -1.24 -9.44 -7.82
CA GLU A 213 -1.31 -8.94 -9.20
C GLU A 213 -0.01 -9.21 -9.97
N HIS A 214 1.11 -9.26 -9.25
CA HIS A 214 2.45 -9.55 -9.79
C HIS A 214 2.90 -11.00 -9.54
N GLY A 215 2.05 -11.82 -8.92
CA GLY A 215 2.36 -13.22 -8.61
C GLY A 215 3.47 -13.40 -7.56
N SER A 216 3.69 -12.40 -6.69
CA SER A 216 4.75 -12.45 -5.68
C SER A 216 4.53 -13.56 -4.66
N VAL A 217 5.62 -14.20 -4.24
CA VAL A 217 5.60 -15.15 -3.13
C VAL A 217 5.77 -14.39 -1.81
N CYS A 218 4.74 -14.42 -0.97
CA CYS A 218 4.70 -13.79 0.36
C CYS A 218 5.62 -14.52 1.35
N THR A 219 6.93 -14.42 1.14
CA THR A 219 7.97 -15.24 1.79
C THR A 219 7.94 -15.15 3.31
N TYR A 220 7.69 -13.96 3.85
CA TYR A 220 7.65 -13.73 5.31
C TYR A 220 6.23 -13.86 5.90
N HIS A 221 5.22 -14.12 5.08
CA HIS A 221 3.82 -14.22 5.50
C HIS A 221 3.16 -15.47 4.90
N PRO A 222 3.58 -16.69 5.30
CA PRO A 222 3.03 -17.91 4.73
C PRO A 222 1.51 -18.00 4.92
N GLY A 223 0.79 -18.27 3.83
CA GLY A 223 -0.68 -18.29 3.81
C GLY A 223 -1.34 -16.95 3.42
N ALA A 224 -0.57 -15.86 3.35
CA ALA A 224 -0.99 -14.64 2.69
C ALA A 224 -0.90 -14.80 1.16
N VAL A 225 -1.79 -14.11 0.44
CA VAL A 225 -1.68 -13.93 -1.02
C VAL A 225 -1.45 -12.48 -1.41
N HIS A 226 -1.71 -11.56 -0.49
CA HIS A 226 -1.56 -10.13 -0.72
C HIS A 226 -1.39 -9.41 0.62
N CYS A 227 -0.50 -8.44 0.66
CA CYS A 227 -0.37 -7.50 1.76
C CYS A 227 -0.46 -6.07 1.24
N VAL A 228 -0.95 -5.17 2.09
CA VAL A 228 -0.89 -3.73 1.90
C VAL A 228 -0.19 -3.09 3.07
N ARG A 229 0.40 -1.92 2.87
CA ARG A 229 1.02 -1.11 3.92
C ARG A 229 0.34 0.24 4.01
N SER A 230 0.31 0.82 5.20
CA SER A 230 -0.09 2.22 5.39
C SER A 230 0.81 3.11 4.53
N VAL A 231 0.25 4.08 3.82
CA VAL A 231 1.04 5.02 2.99
C VAL A 231 1.84 5.98 3.86
N GLN A 232 1.19 6.51 4.90
CA GLN A 232 1.77 7.52 5.76
C GLN A 232 2.40 6.87 6.99
N ALA A 233 3.64 7.27 7.29
CA ALA A 233 4.25 6.94 8.57
C ALA A 233 3.59 7.71 9.72
N SER A 234 3.64 7.14 10.93
CA SER A 234 3.09 7.79 12.11
C SER A 234 3.82 9.12 12.40
N PRO A 235 3.08 10.21 12.72
CA PRO A 235 3.69 11.53 12.88
C PRO A 235 4.73 11.61 13.98
N MET A 236 4.51 10.98 15.14
CA MET A 236 5.45 11.04 16.27
C MET A 236 6.52 9.96 16.14
N TYR A 237 6.13 8.74 15.80
CA TYR A 237 7.03 7.59 15.93
C TYR A 237 7.71 7.16 14.63
N GLY A 238 7.24 7.61 13.46
CA GLY A 238 7.81 7.19 12.17
C GLY A 238 7.50 5.73 11.81
N SER A 239 6.44 5.19 12.38
CA SER A 239 6.05 3.78 12.32
C SER A 239 5.04 3.52 11.20
N GLY A 240 4.90 2.27 10.77
CA GLY A 240 3.97 1.87 9.71
C GLY A 240 3.08 0.69 10.12
N GLN A 241 2.11 0.39 9.27
CA GLN A 241 1.24 -0.78 9.42
C GLN A 241 1.32 -1.63 8.16
N GLN A 242 1.54 -2.93 8.31
CA GLN A 242 1.38 -3.92 7.25
C GLN A 242 0.16 -4.81 7.53
N CYS A 243 -0.64 -5.06 6.51
CA CYS A 243 -1.91 -5.79 6.58
C CYS A 243 -1.91 -6.89 5.54
N CYS A 244 -1.95 -8.15 5.98
CA CYS A 244 -1.82 -9.32 5.11
C CYS A 244 -3.09 -10.17 5.12
N TYR A 245 -3.47 -10.68 3.96
CA TYR A 245 -4.74 -11.37 3.76
C TYR A 245 -4.56 -12.72 3.08
N THR A 246 -5.37 -13.68 3.51
CA THR A 246 -5.51 -14.99 2.85
C THR A 246 -6.24 -14.87 1.51
N ALA A 247 -6.16 -15.93 0.68
CA ALA A 247 -6.93 -16.04 -0.57
C ALA A 247 -8.46 -15.91 -0.36
N SER A 248 -8.95 -16.23 0.84
CA SER A 248 -10.37 -16.08 1.20
C SER A 248 -10.77 -14.63 1.55
N GLY A 249 -9.81 -13.70 1.54
CA GLY A 249 -10.01 -12.31 1.91
C GLY A 249 -9.99 -12.02 3.42
N THR A 250 -9.66 -13.02 4.25
CA THR A 250 -9.57 -12.87 5.71
C THR A 250 -8.21 -12.31 6.09
N GLN A 251 -8.19 -11.28 6.95
CA GLN A 251 -6.97 -10.71 7.53
C GLN A 251 -6.25 -11.75 8.40
N LEU A 252 -4.94 -11.88 8.24
CA LEU A 252 -4.09 -12.71 9.10
C LEU A 252 -3.73 -11.92 10.36
N LEU A 253 -4.08 -12.44 11.53
CA LEU A 253 -3.73 -11.82 12.81
C LEU A 253 -2.51 -12.49 13.44
N THR A 254 -1.61 -11.70 14.02
CA THR A 254 -0.39 -12.19 14.69
C THR A 254 -0.67 -13.03 15.94
N SER A 255 -1.89 -12.92 16.49
CA SER A 255 -2.38 -13.74 17.59
C SER A 255 -2.78 -15.17 17.20
N ASP A 256 -3.01 -15.44 15.91
CA ASP A 256 -3.37 -16.77 15.40
C ASP A 256 -2.28 -17.39 14.53
N SER A 257 -1.35 -16.58 14.01
CA SER A 257 -0.37 -17.01 13.03
C SER A 257 0.94 -16.23 13.12
N THR A 258 2.05 -16.90 12.81
CA THR A 258 3.36 -16.26 12.60
C THR A 258 3.46 -15.51 11.28
N SER A 259 2.38 -15.47 10.49
CA SER A 259 2.27 -14.78 9.20
C SER A 259 1.42 -13.51 9.27
N GLY A 260 1.12 -13.04 10.48
CA GLY A 260 0.12 -12.00 10.72
C GLY A 260 0.45 -10.63 10.12
N SER A 261 -0.56 -9.76 10.15
CA SER A 261 -0.48 -8.34 9.80
C SER A 261 0.30 -7.59 10.88
N THR A 262 1.54 -7.19 10.61
CA THR A 262 2.40 -6.59 11.64
C THR A 262 2.41 -5.07 11.58
N PRO A 263 2.26 -4.37 12.72
CA PRO A 263 2.69 -2.98 12.83
C PRO A 263 4.22 -2.93 12.83
N ASP A 264 4.84 -1.97 12.16
CA ASP A 264 6.30 -1.83 12.04
C ASP A 264 6.77 -0.58 12.79
N ARG A 265 7.82 -0.70 13.63
CA ARG A 265 8.36 0.45 14.36
C ARG A 265 8.97 1.48 13.41
N GLY A 266 9.69 1.01 12.38
CA GLY A 266 10.16 1.84 11.28
C GLY A 266 9.24 1.65 10.08
N HIS A 267 8.65 2.73 9.59
CA HIS A 267 7.93 2.69 8.33
C HIS A 267 8.89 2.29 7.21
N ASP A 268 8.50 1.32 6.37
CA ASP A 268 9.35 0.79 5.30
C ASP A 268 9.87 1.90 4.37
N TRP A 269 9.02 2.85 4.00
CA TRP A 269 9.45 3.99 3.17
C TRP A 269 10.12 5.11 3.96
N GLY A 270 10.27 4.97 5.26
CA GLY A 270 10.71 6.02 6.17
C GLY A 270 9.74 7.19 6.23
N ALA A 271 10.20 8.31 6.76
CA ALA A 271 9.44 9.56 6.83
C ALA A 271 10.36 10.77 7.03
N PRO A 272 9.98 11.98 6.56
CA PRO A 272 10.69 13.18 6.96
C PRO A 272 10.70 13.36 8.50
N PRO A 273 11.84 13.77 9.10
CA PRO A 273 13.17 13.88 8.49
C PRO A 273 13.85 12.50 8.33
N TYR A 274 14.11 12.08 7.08
CA TYR A 274 14.59 10.72 6.72
C TYR A 274 15.95 10.29 7.28
N ARG A 275 16.67 11.17 7.96
CA ARG A 275 17.98 10.86 8.57
C ARG A 275 17.89 10.62 10.07
N SER A 276 16.70 10.84 10.64
CA SER A 276 16.44 10.64 12.04
C SER A 276 15.79 9.28 12.23
N PRO A 277 16.45 8.32 12.87
CA PRO A 277 15.79 7.14 13.40
C PRO A 277 14.44 7.38 14.09
N PRO A 278 13.46 6.46 13.97
CA PRO A 278 13.46 5.25 13.13
C PRO A 278 12.84 5.56 11.75
N ARG A 279 13.14 6.72 11.16
CA ARG A 279 12.51 7.21 9.92
C ARG A 279 13.36 7.02 8.67
N VAL A 280 14.46 6.27 8.78
CA VAL A 280 15.37 6.06 7.66
C VAL A 280 14.76 5.05 6.69
N PRO A 281 14.49 5.42 5.42
CA PRO A 281 13.83 4.55 4.47
C PRO A 281 14.54 3.21 4.30
N GLY A 282 13.79 2.12 4.41
CA GLY A 282 14.24 0.74 4.41
C GLY A 282 15.02 0.36 5.68
N MET A 283 15.98 1.18 6.08
CA MET A 283 16.98 0.81 7.09
C MET A 283 16.43 0.69 8.51
N SER A 284 15.62 1.66 8.94
CA SER A 284 15.04 1.60 10.27
C SER A 284 14.05 0.43 10.38
N HIS A 285 13.28 0.18 9.32
CA HIS A 285 12.42 -1.01 9.22
C HIS A 285 13.25 -2.30 9.30
N TRP A 286 14.35 -2.39 8.55
CA TRP A 286 15.26 -3.53 8.60
C TRP A 286 15.83 -3.77 10.01
N LEU A 287 16.21 -2.71 10.72
CA LEU A 287 16.86 -2.80 12.03
C LEU A 287 15.88 -3.16 13.16
N TYR A 288 14.65 -2.65 13.13
CA TYR A 288 13.71 -2.81 14.25
C TYR A 288 12.66 -3.90 14.04
N ASP A 289 12.37 -4.26 12.79
CA ASP A 289 11.26 -5.16 12.45
C ASP A 289 11.74 -6.38 11.67
N VAL A 290 12.57 -6.21 10.62
CA VAL A 290 13.01 -7.36 9.81
C VAL A 290 14.05 -8.21 10.54
N ILE A 291 15.17 -7.63 11.00
CA ILE A 291 16.25 -8.41 11.63
C ILE A 291 15.83 -9.01 12.99
N SER A 292 14.93 -8.35 13.71
CA SER A 292 14.32 -8.88 14.93
C SER A 292 13.39 -10.06 14.63
N PHE A 293 12.67 -10.04 13.50
CA PHE A 293 11.96 -11.21 12.98
C PHE A 293 12.92 -12.35 12.62
N TYR A 294 14.11 -12.06 12.05
CA TYR A 294 15.12 -13.11 11.86
C TYR A 294 15.55 -13.75 13.17
N TYR A 295 15.86 -12.94 14.20
CA TYR A 295 16.28 -13.46 15.50
C TYR A 295 15.21 -14.31 16.16
N CYS A 296 13.96 -13.85 16.13
CA CYS A 296 12.89 -14.47 16.91
C CYS A 296 12.15 -15.58 16.15
N CYS A 297 11.99 -15.48 14.82
CA CYS A 297 11.11 -16.36 14.05
C CYS A 297 11.84 -17.26 13.04
N LEU A 298 12.92 -16.76 12.40
CA LEU A 298 13.57 -17.48 11.31
C LEU A 298 14.80 -18.29 11.75
N TRP A 299 15.64 -17.70 12.60
CA TRP A 299 16.84 -18.38 13.12
C TRP A 299 16.62 -19.01 14.50
N ALA A 300 15.53 -18.67 15.19
CA ALA A 300 15.11 -19.33 16.44
C ALA A 300 13.60 -19.57 16.45
N PRO A 301 13.12 -20.56 17.22
CA PRO A 301 11.69 -20.86 17.37
C PRO A 301 11.03 -20.03 18.49
N GLU A 302 11.27 -18.71 18.51
CA GLU A 302 10.80 -17.77 19.56
C GLU A 302 9.73 -16.79 19.04
N CYS A 303 9.12 -17.09 17.89
CA CYS A 303 8.26 -16.16 17.16
C CYS A 303 7.08 -15.55 17.98
N PRO A 304 6.47 -16.28 18.95
CA PRO A 304 5.45 -15.68 19.82
C PRO A 304 5.91 -14.42 20.57
N ARG A 305 7.21 -14.28 20.88
CA ARG A 305 7.77 -13.07 21.51
C ARG A 305 7.68 -11.88 20.58
N TYR A 306 8.07 -12.07 19.31
CA TYR A 306 7.97 -11.03 18.29
C TYR A 306 6.53 -10.60 18.07
N MET A 307 5.63 -11.57 17.87
CA MET A 307 4.22 -11.30 17.60
C MET A 307 3.51 -10.58 18.75
N LYS A 308 3.88 -10.84 20.00
CA LYS A 308 3.37 -10.12 21.15
C LYS A 308 3.72 -8.62 21.14
N ARG A 309 4.88 -8.25 20.59
CA ARG A 309 5.33 -6.84 20.43
C ARG A 309 4.84 -6.19 19.15
N ARG A 310 4.28 -6.98 18.23
CA ARG A 310 3.78 -6.56 16.92
C ARG A 310 2.33 -7.05 16.74
N PRO A 311 1.40 -6.67 17.65
CA PRO A 311 0.02 -7.15 17.58
C PRO A 311 -0.71 -6.56 16.37
N SER A 312 -1.38 -7.39 15.58
CA SER A 312 -2.25 -6.91 14.50
C SER A 312 -3.39 -6.06 15.05
N SER A 313 -3.80 -5.04 14.31
CA SER A 313 -5.13 -4.46 14.48
C SER A 313 -6.19 -5.49 14.06
N ASP A 314 -7.29 -5.57 14.81
CA ASP A 314 -8.40 -6.50 14.54
C ASP A 314 -9.55 -5.84 13.77
N CYS A 315 -9.22 -4.76 13.06
CA CYS A 315 -10.03 -3.94 12.17
C CYS A 315 -11.31 -3.34 12.77
N ARG A 316 -11.55 -3.46 14.09
CA ARG A 316 -12.78 -2.98 14.73
C ARG A 316 -13.02 -1.48 14.59
N SER A 317 -11.95 -0.69 14.50
CA SER A 317 -12.05 0.76 14.29
C SER A 317 -11.81 1.18 12.84
N TYR A 318 -11.55 0.23 11.95
CA TYR A 318 -11.47 0.51 10.52
C TYR A 318 -12.83 0.98 9.99
N ARG A 319 -12.79 2.11 9.29
CA ARG A 319 -13.93 2.71 8.59
C ARG A 319 -13.54 2.92 7.13
N PRO A 320 -14.20 2.26 6.17
CA PRO A 320 -13.91 2.45 4.75
C PRO A 320 -14.08 3.91 4.33
N PRO A 321 -13.28 4.43 3.38
CA PRO A 321 -13.49 5.75 2.81
C PRO A 321 -14.79 5.82 2.01
N ARG A 322 -15.36 7.02 1.90
CA ARG A 322 -16.44 7.35 0.96
C ARG A 322 -15.86 7.61 -0.42
N LEU A 323 -16.52 7.12 -1.46
CA LEU A 323 -16.06 7.20 -2.85
C LEU A 323 -16.99 8.11 -3.67
N ALA A 324 -16.39 9.03 -4.41
CA ALA A 324 -17.06 9.76 -5.48
C ALA A 324 -16.22 9.66 -6.75
N SER A 325 -16.85 9.79 -7.92
CA SER A 325 -16.16 9.67 -9.21
C SER A 325 -16.70 10.64 -10.24
N ALA A 326 -15.84 11.04 -11.17
CA ALA A 326 -16.22 11.70 -12.41
C ALA A 326 -15.53 11.04 -13.61
N PHE A 327 -16.28 10.80 -14.68
CA PHE A 327 -15.86 10.01 -15.85
C PHE A 327 -16.75 10.31 -17.06
N GLY A 328 -16.34 9.97 -18.29
CA GLY A 328 -17.17 10.22 -19.48
C GLY A 328 -17.34 11.71 -19.82
N ASP A 329 -18.57 12.16 -20.13
CA ASP A 329 -18.84 13.50 -20.71
C ASP A 329 -19.20 14.71 -19.79
N PRO A 330 -18.46 14.96 -18.70
CA PRO A 330 -18.33 14.12 -17.53
C PRO A 330 -19.67 13.88 -16.82
N HIS A 331 -19.88 12.63 -16.48
CA HIS A 331 -20.82 12.15 -15.48
C HIS A 331 -20.17 12.17 -14.10
N PHE A 332 -21.01 12.32 -13.09
CA PHE A 332 -20.62 12.40 -11.69
C PHE A 332 -21.44 11.41 -10.89
N VAL A 333 -20.78 10.73 -9.96
CA VAL A 333 -21.42 10.05 -8.84
C VAL A 333 -20.84 10.68 -7.57
N THR A 334 -21.70 11.36 -6.81
CA THR A 334 -21.34 12.09 -5.58
C THR A 334 -21.00 11.12 -4.45
N PHE A 335 -20.46 11.64 -3.35
CA PHE A 335 -20.12 10.82 -2.18
C PHE A 335 -21.33 10.13 -1.53
N ASP A 336 -22.52 10.73 -1.66
CA ASP A 336 -23.77 10.22 -1.09
C ASP A 336 -24.61 9.43 -2.12
N GLY A 337 -24.09 9.24 -3.33
CA GLY A 337 -24.62 8.32 -4.35
C GLY A 337 -25.49 8.97 -5.43
N THR A 338 -25.65 10.29 -5.42
CA THR A 338 -26.37 11.02 -6.47
C THR A 338 -25.61 10.97 -7.79
N SER A 339 -26.31 10.60 -8.85
CA SER A 339 -25.76 10.46 -10.20
C SER A 339 -26.28 11.56 -11.11
N PHE A 340 -25.41 12.28 -11.81
CA PHE A 340 -25.82 13.30 -12.78
C PHE A 340 -24.77 13.53 -13.88
N SER A 341 -25.17 14.23 -14.94
CA SER A 341 -24.27 14.64 -16.03
C SER A 341 -24.11 16.16 -16.05
N PHE A 342 -22.87 16.63 -16.18
CA PHE A 342 -22.57 18.04 -16.37
C PHE A 342 -21.48 18.22 -17.43
N SER A 343 -21.89 18.59 -18.64
CA SER A 343 -20.98 18.77 -19.76
C SER A 343 -20.70 20.26 -20.00
N GLY A 344 -19.70 20.82 -19.31
CA GLY A 344 -19.32 22.23 -19.42
C GLY A 344 -17.91 22.44 -19.96
N ASN A 345 -17.70 23.48 -20.78
CA ASN A 345 -16.37 23.88 -21.25
C ASN A 345 -15.73 24.90 -20.29
N GLY A 346 -14.78 24.47 -19.46
CA GLY A 346 -14.27 25.32 -18.37
C GLY A 346 -13.40 24.60 -17.34
N GLU A 347 -13.20 25.27 -16.21
CA GLU A 347 -12.47 24.77 -15.03
C GLU A 347 -13.36 24.90 -13.78
N TYR A 348 -13.52 23.80 -13.04
CA TYR A 348 -14.53 23.67 -11.99
C TYR A 348 -13.95 23.10 -10.70
N VAL A 349 -14.59 23.43 -9.58
CA VAL A 349 -14.33 22.76 -8.30
C VAL A 349 -15.06 21.41 -8.29
N LEU A 350 -14.29 20.32 -8.30
CA LEU A 350 -14.85 18.98 -8.08
C LEU A 350 -15.18 18.80 -6.60
N LEU A 351 -14.23 19.21 -5.74
CA LEU A 351 -14.30 19.10 -4.29
C LEU A 351 -13.50 20.24 -3.65
N GLU A 352 -14.07 20.92 -2.68
CA GLU A 352 -13.33 21.76 -1.74
C GLU A 352 -13.87 21.57 -0.32
N THR A 353 -13.01 21.72 0.68
CA THR A 353 -13.40 21.72 2.10
C THR A 353 -13.87 23.09 2.58
N LEU A 354 -14.77 23.10 3.55
CA LEU A 354 -15.25 24.32 4.20
C LEU A 354 -14.18 24.93 5.12
N GLU A 355 -13.87 26.22 4.94
CA GLU A 355 -12.86 26.94 5.75
C GLU A 355 -13.13 26.92 7.27
N THR A 356 -14.38 26.70 7.69
CA THR A 356 -14.77 26.63 9.11
C THR A 356 -14.42 25.28 9.77
N ALA A 357 -13.96 24.29 9.00
CA ALA A 357 -13.62 22.96 9.46
C ALA A 357 -12.22 22.89 10.10
N ALA A 358 -12.00 23.56 11.24
CA ALA A 358 -10.68 23.58 11.90
C ALA A 358 -10.09 22.20 12.25
N ALA A 359 -10.90 21.14 12.23
CA ALA A 359 -10.52 19.76 12.49
C ALA A 359 -10.08 18.98 11.22
N VAL A 360 -10.26 19.53 10.01
CA VAL A 360 -9.96 18.87 8.74
C VAL A 360 -8.98 19.71 7.92
N LYS A 361 -8.12 19.04 7.15
CA LYS A 361 -7.14 19.69 6.27
C LYS A 361 -7.85 20.35 5.08
N ASP A 362 -7.35 21.49 4.62
CA ASP A 362 -7.89 22.21 3.46
C ASP A 362 -7.64 21.41 2.18
N LEU A 363 -8.62 20.67 1.67
CA LEU A 363 -8.50 19.87 0.46
C LEU A 363 -9.21 20.55 -0.69
N ARG A 364 -8.50 20.79 -1.80
CA ARG A 364 -9.04 21.36 -3.04
C ARG A 364 -8.71 20.45 -4.22
N VAL A 365 -9.74 20.04 -4.96
CA VAL A 365 -9.66 19.24 -6.19
C VAL A 365 -10.43 19.95 -7.29
N GLN A 366 -9.77 20.19 -8.42
CA GLN A 366 -10.31 20.91 -9.56
C GLN A 366 -10.24 20.06 -10.82
N GLY A 367 -11.21 20.24 -11.71
CA GLY A 367 -11.27 19.55 -13.01
C GLY A 367 -11.37 20.57 -14.14
N ARG A 368 -10.59 20.37 -15.20
CA ARG A 368 -10.71 21.08 -16.47
C ARG A 368 -11.46 20.19 -17.44
N ALA A 369 -12.53 20.70 -18.03
CA ALA A 369 -13.32 20.00 -19.03
C ALA A 369 -13.31 20.75 -20.36
N GLN A 370 -13.09 20.01 -21.45
CA GLN A 370 -13.00 20.53 -22.81
C GLN A 370 -13.75 19.65 -23.80
N PRO A 371 -14.24 20.21 -24.92
CA PRO A 371 -14.84 19.42 -25.99
C PRO A 371 -13.87 18.38 -26.55
N GLY A 372 -14.33 17.14 -26.72
CA GLY A 372 -13.59 16.11 -27.44
C GLY A 372 -13.45 16.44 -28.93
N ARG A 373 -12.52 15.76 -29.62
CA ARG A 373 -12.48 15.76 -31.09
C ARG A 373 -13.16 14.50 -31.61
N MET A 374 -14.12 14.68 -32.49
CA MET A 374 -14.81 13.61 -33.20
C MET A 374 -13.86 12.94 -34.22
N PRO A 375 -14.08 11.67 -34.61
CA PRO A 375 -13.28 11.00 -35.64
C PRO A 375 -13.24 11.72 -37.01
N ASN A 376 -14.27 12.52 -37.30
CA ASN A 376 -14.37 13.35 -38.51
C ASN A 376 -13.64 14.70 -38.40
N GLY A 377 -12.96 14.98 -37.28
CA GLY A 377 -12.21 16.21 -37.01
C GLY A 377 -13.02 17.38 -36.46
N THR A 378 -14.36 17.28 -36.34
CA THR A 378 -15.17 18.34 -35.72
C THR A 378 -15.11 18.28 -34.19
N GLN A 379 -15.41 19.38 -33.50
CA GLN A 379 -15.60 19.34 -32.04
C GLN A 379 -16.86 18.56 -31.68
N ALA A 380 -16.76 17.73 -30.64
CA ALA A 380 -17.91 17.04 -30.07
C ALA A 380 -18.85 18.05 -29.39
N ARG A 381 -20.14 17.70 -29.29
CA ARG A 381 -21.11 18.51 -28.54
C ARG A 381 -21.01 18.30 -27.03
N GLY A 382 -20.33 17.24 -26.58
CA GLY A 382 -19.97 17.00 -25.19
C GLY A 382 -18.52 17.38 -24.87
N THR A 383 -18.26 17.66 -23.60
CA THR A 383 -16.93 17.83 -23.01
C THR A 383 -16.54 16.61 -22.20
N GLY A 384 -15.25 16.41 -21.92
CA GLY A 384 -14.79 15.50 -20.88
C GLY A 384 -13.61 16.09 -20.12
N LEU A 385 -13.21 15.47 -19.02
CA LEU A 385 -12.08 15.94 -18.22
C LEU A 385 -10.77 15.79 -18.99
N THR A 386 -9.98 16.85 -19.07
CA THR A 386 -8.66 16.87 -19.72
C THR A 386 -7.51 17.16 -18.75
N ALA A 387 -7.82 17.74 -17.60
CA ALA A 387 -6.88 17.88 -16.48
C ALA A 387 -7.60 17.80 -15.13
N VAL A 388 -6.91 17.27 -14.13
CA VAL A 388 -7.33 17.24 -12.72
C VAL A 388 -6.18 17.78 -11.88
N ALA A 389 -6.44 18.73 -10.99
CA ALA A 389 -5.44 19.30 -10.10
C ALA A 389 -5.86 19.19 -8.63
N VAL A 390 -4.91 18.94 -7.74
CA VAL A 390 -5.16 18.73 -6.30
C VAL A 390 -4.11 19.42 -5.43
N GLN A 391 -4.56 19.95 -4.29
CA GLN A 391 -3.74 20.46 -3.21
C GLN A 391 -4.40 20.18 -1.85
N GLU A 392 -3.59 19.85 -0.85
CA GLU A 392 -4.02 19.73 0.56
C GLU A 392 -3.20 20.66 1.46
N ASP A 393 -3.85 21.53 2.22
CA ASP A 393 -3.25 22.59 3.01
C ASP A 393 -2.24 23.41 2.17
N LYS A 394 -0.95 23.32 2.56
CA LYS A 394 0.20 23.95 1.89
C LYS A 394 1.13 22.88 1.31
N SER A 395 0.58 21.73 0.93
CA SER A 395 1.27 20.68 0.17
C SER A 395 1.74 21.22 -1.17
N ASP A 396 2.55 20.42 -1.84
CA ASP A 396 2.77 20.60 -3.28
C ASP A 396 1.45 20.50 -4.05
N VAL A 397 1.41 21.09 -5.25
CA VAL A 397 0.29 20.98 -6.19
C VAL A 397 0.64 19.93 -7.24
N ILE A 398 -0.27 18.97 -7.44
CA ILE A 398 -0.21 18.01 -8.54
C ILE A 398 -1.31 18.32 -9.54
N GLU A 399 -0.93 18.45 -10.81
CA GLU A 399 -1.85 18.47 -11.96
C GLU A 399 -1.57 17.24 -12.82
N VAL A 400 -2.60 16.45 -13.09
CA VAL A 400 -2.58 15.33 -14.04
C VAL A 400 -3.39 15.74 -15.25
N ARG A 401 -2.81 15.67 -16.45
CA ARG A 401 -3.50 16.07 -17.69
C ARG A 401 -3.19 15.13 -18.85
N VAL A 402 -4.05 15.12 -19.85
CA VAL A 402 -3.80 14.41 -21.12
C VAL A 402 -2.91 15.28 -22.01
N ALA A 403 -1.80 14.75 -22.51
CA ALA A 403 -0.92 15.46 -23.43
C ALA A 403 -1.61 15.74 -24.77
N ASP A 404 -1.36 16.92 -25.34
CA ASP A 404 -2.00 17.37 -26.59
C ASP A 404 -1.84 16.34 -27.73
N GLY A 405 -2.96 15.80 -28.21
CA GLY A 405 -2.99 14.89 -29.36
C GLY A 405 -2.48 13.47 -29.08
N SER A 406 -2.29 13.07 -27.82
CA SER A 406 -1.93 11.71 -27.42
C SER A 406 -2.77 11.24 -26.22
N GLN A 407 -2.93 9.92 -26.04
CA GLN A 407 -3.57 9.35 -24.84
C GLN A 407 -2.57 9.15 -23.68
N VAL A 408 -1.52 9.98 -23.63
CA VAL A 408 -0.45 9.88 -22.64
C VAL A 408 -0.70 10.86 -21.51
N LEU A 409 -0.56 10.40 -20.26
CA LEU A 409 -0.67 11.25 -19.09
C LEU A 409 0.60 12.07 -18.87
N GLU A 410 0.42 13.37 -18.64
CA GLU A 410 1.42 14.26 -18.06
C GLU A 410 1.08 14.54 -16.61
N VAL A 411 2.08 14.48 -15.74
CA VAL A 411 1.95 14.90 -14.34
C VAL A 411 2.85 16.10 -14.12
N LEU A 412 2.29 17.19 -13.60
CA LEU A 412 3.00 18.40 -13.27
C LEU A 412 3.05 18.56 -11.74
N LEU A 413 4.25 18.78 -11.22
CA LEU A 413 4.51 19.13 -9.83
C LEU A 413 4.82 20.63 -9.76
N ASN A 414 3.96 21.40 -9.09
CA ASN A 414 4.13 22.84 -8.94
C ASN A 414 4.44 23.54 -10.28
N GLN A 415 3.61 23.27 -11.30
CA GLN A 415 3.72 23.81 -12.67
C GLN A 415 4.90 23.30 -13.51
N LYS A 416 5.63 22.28 -13.05
CA LYS A 416 6.73 21.68 -13.81
C LYS A 416 6.42 20.23 -14.13
N LEU A 417 6.65 19.83 -15.39
CA LEU A 417 6.50 18.44 -15.80
C LEU A 417 7.41 17.53 -14.96
N LEU A 418 6.82 16.47 -14.42
CA LEU A 418 7.47 15.48 -13.59
C LEU A 418 7.83 14.25 -14.44
N SER A 419 9.07 13.77 -14.33
CA SER A 419 9.53 12.59 -15.07
C SER A 419 9.45 11.34 -14.20
N PHE A 420 8.83 10.27 -14.72
CA PHE A 420 8.80 8.95 -14.10
C PHE A 420 9.81 7.98 -14.71
N THR A 421 10.79 8.47 -15.48
CA THR A 421 11.83 7.63 -16.09
C THR A 421 12.69 6.91 -15.06
N GLU A 422 12.85 7.51 -13.88
CA GLU A 422 13.73 7.01 -12.81
C GLU A 422 12.94 6.26 -11.73
N GLN A 423 11.73 6.74 -11.41
CA GLN A 423 10.89 6.20 -10.35
C GLN A 423 9.42 6.38 -10.67
N ASN A 424 8.63 5.36 -10.34
CA ASN A 424 7.17 5.36 -10.49
C ASN A 424 6.44 5.77 -9.21
N TRP A 425 7.17 6.13 -8.14
CA TRP A 425 6.61 6.50 -6.84
C TRP A 425 7.45 7.62 -6.23
N MET A 426 6.81 8.63 -5.62
CA MET A 426 7.49 9.79 -5.05
C MET A 426 6.83 10.23 -3.74
N ASP A 427 7.64 10.54 -2.73
CA ASP A 427 7.20 11.22 -1.51
C ASP A 427 7.39 12.73 -1.70
N LEU A 428 6.30 13.47 -1.67
CA LEU A 428 6.24 14.90 -1.93
C LEU A 428 5.79 15.63 -0.67
N LYS A 429 5.89 16.96 -0.64
CA LYS A 429 5.47 17.70 0.54
C LYS A 429 3.97 17.53 0.77
N GLY A 430 3.61 16.74 1.78
CA GLY A 430 2.22 16.53 2.21
C GLY A 430 1.45 15.46 1.43
N MET A 431 2.10 14.69 0.54
CA MET A 431 1.46 13.64 -0.23
C MET A 431 2.45 12.61 -0.78
N PHE A 432 1.95 11.43 -1.12
CA PHE A 432 2.64 10.45 -1.94
C PHE A 432 2.00 10.37 -3.31
N LEU A 433 2.84 10.19 -4.33
CA LEU A 433 2.44 10.03 -5.71
C LEU A 433 2.89 8.68 -6.23
N SER A 434 2.03 8.02 -6.99
CA SER A 434 2.29 6.73 -7.63
C SER A 434 1.81 6.74 -9.07
N VAL A 435 2.61 6.20 -9.97
CA VAL A 435 2.29 5.97 -11.38
C VAL A 435 2.57 4.50 -11.66
N ALA A 436 1.62 3.65 -11.25
CA ALA A 436 1.73 2.20 -11.40
C ALA A 436 1.75 1.78 -12.88
N SER A 437 1.09 2.55 -13.75
CA SER A 437 1.03 2.36 -15.19
C SER A 437 1.02 3.71 -15.90
N GLN A 438 1.33 3.75 -17.20
CA GLN A 438 1.38 5.00 -17.97
C GLN A 438 0.01 5.70 -18.11
N ASP A 439 -1.07 5.00 -17.78
CA ASP A 439 -2.46 5.43 -17.92
C ASP A 439 -3.18 5.65 -16.58
N LYS A 440 -2.50 5.50 -15.43
CA LYS A 440 -3.10 5.72 -14.11
C LYS A 440 -2.12 6.34 -13.11
N VAL A 441 -2.56 7.41 -12.47
CA VAL A 441 -1.86 8.13 -11.40
C VAL A 441 -2.67 8.02 -10.11
N SER A 442 -2.02 7.62 -9.02
CA SER A 442 -2.62 7.58 -7.68
C SER A 442 -1.92 8.60 -6.77
N ILE A 443 -2.71 9.43 -6.09
CA ILE A 443 -2.26 10.52 -5.23
C ILE A 443 -2.82 10.24 -3.83
N MET A 444 -1.95 10.09 -2.85
CA MET A 444 -2.28 9.73 -1.47
C MET A 444 -1.91 10.88 -0.54
N LEU A 445 -2.90 11.55 0.02
CA LEU A 445 -2.71 12.79 0.78
C LEU A 445 -2.47 12.50 2.26
N SER A 446 -1.88 13.46 2.99
CA SER A 446 -1.57 13.31 4.41
C SER A 446 -2.80 13.16 5.30
N SER A 447 -3.97 13.62 4.86
CA SER A 447 -5.24 13.33 5.53
C SER A 447 -5.70 11.88 5.40
N GLY A 448 -5.10 11.08 4.52
CA GLY A 448 -5.63 9.78 4.09
C GLY A 448 -6.67 9.88 2.98
N ALA A 449 -6.95 11.07 2.46
CA ALA A 449 -7.70 11.21 1.20
C ALA A 449 -6.88 10.65 0.03
N GLY A 450 -7.55 9.94 -0.87
CA GLY A 450 -6.93 9.34 -2.05
C GLY A 450 -7.58 9.84 -3.34
N LEU A 451 -6.77 10.12 -4.36
CA LEU A 451 -7.25 10.40 -5.71
C LEU A 451 -6.63 9.41 -6.68
N GLU A 452 -7.42 8.87 -7.58
CA GLU A 452 -6.94 8.10 -8.73
C GLU A 452 -7.42 8.77 -10.01
N VAL A 453 -6.47 9.19 -10.84
CA VAL A 453 -6.73 9.82 -12.13
C VAL A 453 -6.22 8.88 -13.22
N GLY A 454 -7.08 8.49 -14.15
CA GLY A 454 -6.72 7.55 -15.20
C GLY A 454 -7.27 7.93 -16.56
N VAL A 455 -6.63 7.47 -17.63
CA VAL A 455 -7.10 7.66 -19.00
C VAL A 455 -8.34 6.81 -19.25
N GLN A 456 -9.35 7.42 -19.84
CA GLN A 456 -10.59 6.79 -20.23
C GLN A 456 -10.99 7.29 -21.62
N GLY A 457 -10.64 6.53 -22.65
CA GLY A 457 -10.84 6.96 -24.03
C GLY A 457 -10.05 8.25 -24.33
N PRO A 458 -10.68 9.34 -24.79
CA PRO A 458 -10.00 10.62 -25.03
C PRO A 458 -9.95 11.54 -23.80
N PHE A 459 -10.53 11.12 -22.67
CA PHE A 459 -10.70 11.94 -21.47
C PHE A 459 -10.07 11.28 -20.25
N LEU A 460 -10.14 11.97 -19.11
CA LEU A 460 -9.76 11.47 -17.80
C LEU A 460 -10.98 10.96 -17.04
N SER A 461 -10.76 9.91 -16.27
CA SER A 461 -11.58 9.54 -15.12
C SER A 461 -10.87 9.96 -13.84
N VAL A 462 -11.65 10.32 -12.82
CA VAL A 462 -11.16 10.57 -11.47
C VAL A 462 -12.04 9.83 -10.46
N SER A 463 -11.39 9.18 -9.49
CA SER A 463 -12.03 8.65 -8.29
C SER A 463 -11.41 9.31 -7.06
N ILE A 464 -12.25 9.76 -6.14
CA ILE A 464 -11.83 10.41 -4.89
C ILE A 464 -12.33 9.59 -3.71
N LEU A 465 -11.42 9.26 -2.81
CA LEU A 465 -11.66 8.53 -1.57
C LEU A 465 -11.48 9.48 -0.38
N LEU A 466 -12.51 9.67 0.43
CA LEU A 466 -12.45 10.50 1.62
C LEU A 466 -12.67 9.68 2.90
N PRO A 467 -11.75 9.75 3.88
CA PRO A 467 -12.01 9.21 5.21
C PRO A 467 -13.21 9.89 5.90
N GLU A 468 -13.82 9.20 6.86
CA GLU A 468 -15.03 9.65 7.58
C GLU A 468 -14.89 11.05 8.23
N LYS A 469 -13.69 11.49 8.59
CA LYS A 469 -13.47 12.83 9.15
C LYS A 469 -13.86 13.99 8.22
N PHE A 470 -14.01 13.75 6.91
CA PHE A 470 -14.49 14.74 5.96
C PHE A 470 -16.02 14.88 5.94
N LEU A 471 -16.76 14.02 6.66
CA LEU A 471 -18.21 14.06 6.75
C LEU A 471 -18.70 15.45 7.21
N SER A 472 -19.62 16.03 6.47
CA SER A 472 -20.22 17.35 6.62
C SER A 472 -19.28 18.54 6.41
N HIS A 473 -18.10 18.32 5.81
CA HIS A 473 -17.09 19.37 5.61
C HIS A 473 -16.72 19.62 4.14
N THR A 474 -17.45 19.02 3.19
CA THR A 474 -17.15 19.13 1.76
C THR A 474 -18.25 19.86 0.99
N ARG A 475 -17.88 20.42 -0.16
CA ARG A 475 -18.81 20.93 -1.18
C ARG A 475 -18.15 20.88 -2.56
N GLY A 476 -18.95 20.97 -3.61
CA GLY A 476 -18.45 21.00 -5.00
C GLY A 476 -19.38 20.24 -5.93
N LEU A 477 -18.89 19.89 -7.12
CA LEU A 477 -19.62 19.03 -8.05
C LEU A 477 -19.83 17.60 -7.53
N LEU A 478 -19.02 17.15 -6.57
CA LEU A 478 -19.15 15.83 -5.94
C LEU A 478 -20.05 15.83 -4.69
N GLY A 479 -20.84 16.89 -4.50
CA GLY A 479 -21.87 16.97 -3.48
C GLY A 479 -21.37 17.42 -2.10
N THR A 480 -22.24 17.32 -1.11
CA THR A 480 -22.01 17.66 0.30
C THR A 480 -21.98 16.39 1.11
N LEU A 481 -20.82 15.74 1.24
CA LEU A 481 -20.66 14.44 1.90
C LEU A 481 -21.29 14.47 3.30
N ASN A 482 -22.50 13.95 3.48
CA ASN A 482 -23.23 13.96 4.74
C ASN A 482 -24.21 12.77 4.86
N ASP A 483 -24.07 11.77 3.99
CA ASP A 483 -24.95 10.61 3.84
C ASP A 483 -26.40 10.99 3.44
N ASN A 484 -26.62 12.17 2.82
CA ASN A 484 -27.92 12.63 2.32
C ASN A 484 -27.85 13.03 0.82
N PRO A 485 -28.27 12.15 -0.11
CA PRO A 485 -28.22 12.46 -1.54
C PRO A 485 -29.12 13.63 -1.96
N GLU A 486 -30.14 13.98 -1.17
CA GLU A 486 -31.14 15.00 -1.52
C GLU A 486 -30.57 16.43 -1.51
N ASP A 487 -29.40 16.65 -0.89
CA ASP A 487 -28.75 17.97 -0.83
C ASP A 487 -27.45 18.09 -1.64
N ASP A 488 -27.10 17.06 -2.41
CA ASP A 488 -25.88 17.05 -3.23
C ASP A 488 -25.82 18.17 -4.27
N PHE A 489 -26.98 18.66 -4.72
CA PHE A 489 -27.07 19.80 -5.64
C PHE A 489 -27.10 21.15 -4.92
N THR A 490 -26.24 21.30 -3.91
CA THR A 490 -26.03 22.56 -3.17
C THR A 490 -25.16 23.52 -3.97
N LEU A 491 -25.68 24.70 -4.27
CA LEU A 491 -24.95 25.80 -4.92
C LEU A 491 -23.98 26.47 -3.92
N ARG A 492 -23.01 27.25 -4.42
CA ARG A 492 -22.05 27.99 -3.56
C ARG A 492 -22.70 28.93 -2.56
N ASN A 493 -23.91 29.43 -2.85
CA ASN A 493 -24.68 30.30 -1.95
C ASN A 493 -25.49 29.53 -0.89
N GLY A 494 -25.40 28.19 -0.86
CA GLY A 494 -26.13 27.32 0.06
C GLY A 494 -27.54 26.94 -0.39
N HIS A 495 -28.01 27.42 -1.55
CA HIS A 495 -29.31 27.01 -2.08
C HIS A 495 -29.23 25.60 -2.70
N VAL A 496 -30.16 24.73 -2.33
CA VAL A 496 -30.23 23.35 -2.79
C VAL A 496 -31.23 23.23 -3.95
N LEU A 497 -30.81 22.63 -5.07
CA LEU A 497 -31.74 22.26 -6.15
C LEU A 497 -32.47 20.96 -5.80
N PRO A 498 -33.72 20.77 -6.26
CA PRO A 498 -34.43 19.53 -5.98
C PRO A 498 -33.76 18.33 -6.69
N PRO A 499 -33.88 17.11 -6.16
CA PRO A 499 -33.27 15.91 -6.75
C PRO A 499 -33.76 15.60 -8.18
N ASN A 500 -34.96 16.05 -8.52
CA ASN A 500 -35.54 15.91 -9.86
C ASN A 500 -35.24 17.11 -10.78
N ALA A 501 -34.20 17.89 -10.48
CA ALA A 501 -33.77 19.01 -11.31
C ALA A 501 -33.54 18.58 -12.76
N THR A 502 -33.95 19.42 -13.70
CA THR A 502 -33.79 19.12 -15.14
C THR A 502 -32.31 19.18 -15.54
N ALA A 503 -31.97 18.56 -16.67
CA ALA A 503 -30.60 18.60 -17.20
C ALA A 503 -30.07 20.04 -17.40
N GLN A 504 -30.95 20.99 -17.76
CA GLN A 504 -30.59 22.41 -17.87
C GLN A 504 -30.34 23.06 -16.51
N GLN A 505 -31.11 22.71 -15.48
CA GLN A 505 -30.87 23.19 -14.11
C GLN A 505 -29.55 22.64 -13.56
N LEU A 506 -29.26 21.35 -13.80
CA LEU A 506 -28.00 20.70 -13.44
C LEU A 506 -26.80 21.31 -14.18
N PHE A 507 -26.99 21.71 -15.43
CA PHE A 507 -25.96 22.46 -16.17
C PHE A 507 -25.65 23.83 -15.55
N GLN A 508 -26.68 24.56 -15.10
CA GLN A 508 -26.49 25.82 -14.38
C GLN A 508 -25.86 25.61 -13.00
N PHE A 509 -26.23 24.53 -12.30
CA PHE A 509 -25.56 24.11 -11.07
C PHE A 509 -24.07 23.87 -11.31
N GLY A 510 -23.71 23.11 -12.35
CA GLY A 510 -22.30 22.84 -12.64
C GLY A 510 -21.52 24.10 -13.01
N ALA A 511 -22.13 24.99 -13.79
CA ALA A 511 -21.56 26.29 -14.12
C ALA A 511 -21.32 27.18 -12.88
N ASN A 512 -22.15 27.07 -11.83
CA ASN A 512 -21.97 27.78 -10.56
C ASN A 512 -20.66 27.39 -9.82
N TRP A 513 -20.15 26.19 -10.10
CA TRP A 513 -18.92 25.67 -9.52
C TRP A 513 -17.65 26.02 -10.30
N ALA A 514 -17.74 26.87 -11.33
CA ALA A 514 -16.58 27.43 -12.01
C ALA A 514 -15.57 28.03 -11.01
N ILE A 515 -14.28 27.79 -11.24
CA ILE A 515 -13.23 28.34 -10.38
C ILE A 515 -13.03 29.85 -10.64
N SER A 516 -12.13 30.47 -9.87
CA SER A 516 -11.61 31.81 -10.16
C SER A 516 -10.13 31.75 -10.54
N ASN A 517 -9.58 32.83 -11.11
CA ASN A 517 -8.14 32.93 -11.35
C ASN A 517 -7.32 32.83 -10.05
N ALA A 518 -7.83 33.39 -8.95
CA ALA A 518 -7.12 33.38 -7.66
C ALA A 518 -7.09 31.99 -7.00
N SER A 519 -8.09 31.15 -7.29
CA SER A 519 -8.21 29.82 -6.71
C SER A 519 -7.63 28.71 -7.59
N SER A 520 -7.18 29.01 -8.80
CA SER A 520 -6.75 28.00 -9.77
C SER A 520 -5.50 27.26 -9.31
N LEU A 521 -5.54 25.93 -9.40
CA LEU A 521 -4.39 25.05 -9.20
C LEU A 521 -3.68 24.67 -10.52
N PHE A 522 -4.25 25.07 -11.66
CA PHE A 522 -3.76 24.64 -12.96
C PHE A 522 -2.59 25.46 -13.49
N THR A 523 -1.82 24.82 -14.35
CA THR A 523 -0.74 25.38 -15.13
C THR A 523 -1.26 25.89 -16.48
N TYR A 524 -0.75 27.05 -16.91
CA TYR A 524 -1.08 27.68 -18.19
C TYR A 524 0.20 27.90 -19.01
N ASP A 525 0.85 26.81 -19.39
CA ASP A 525 2.17 26.76 -20.06
C ASP A 525 2.12 26.84 -21.59
N SER A 526 0.92 26.95 -22.18
CA SER A 526 0.73 27.08 -23.62
C SER A 526 -0.19 28.24 -23.98
N ARG A 527 -0.01 28.82 -25.18
CA ARG A 527 -0.87 29.92 -25.67
C ARG A 527 -2.36 29.54 -25.68
N PRO A 528 -2.78 28.34 -26.12
CA PRO A 528 -4.17 27.91 -26.03
C PRO A 528 -4.71 27.95 -24.59
N LEU A 529 -3.97 27.38 -23.63
CA LEU A 529 -4.38 27.35 -22.22
C LEU A 529 -4.51 28.76 -21.62
N VAL A 530 -3.54 29.64 -21.93
CA VAL A 530 -3.58 31.04 -21.50
C VAL A 530 -4.80 31.77 -22.07
N ASN A 531 -5.03 31.66 -23.38
CA ASN A 531 -6.10 32.39 -24.04
C ASN A 531 -7.49 31.88 -23.61
N GLN A 532 -7.66 30.56 -23.49
CA GLN A 532 -8.95 29.95 -23.18
C GLN A 532 -9.30 30.05 -21.70
N PHE A 533 -8.35 29.78 -20.80
CA PHE A 533 -8.65 29.59 -19.37
C PHE A 533 -8.10 30.69 -18.46
N LEU A 534 -6.89 31.20 -18.71
CA LEU A 534 -6.32 32.26 -17.86
C LEU A 534 -6.95 33.62 -18.14
N ASN A 535 -7.05 33.97 -19.43
CA ASN A 535 -7.60 35.24 -19.90
C ASN A 535 -9.09 35.14 -20.26
N GLY A 536 -9.60 33.93 -20.53
CA GLY A 536 -10.99 33.66 -20.87
C GLY A 536 -11.86 33.38 -19.64
N PRO A 537 -13.18 33.17 -19.84
CA PRO A 537 -14.08 32.82 -18.77
C PRO A 537 -13.81 31.39 -18.25
N LYS A 538 -13.99 31.18 -16.94
CA LYS A 538 -13.80 29.87 -16.31
C LYS A 538 -14.90 28.85 -16.62
N HIS A 539 -16.03 29.33 -17.11
CA HIS A 539 -17.06 28.55 -17.77
C HIS A 539 -17.47 29.30 -19.03
N ASP A 540 -17.38 28.69 -20.20
CA ASP A 540 -17.76 29.32 -21.46
C ASP A 540 -19.29 29.48 -21.53
N PRO A 541 -19.83 30.71 -21.45
CA PRO A 541 -21.28 30.93 -21.44
C PRO A 541 -21.94 30.65 -22.80
N ASN A 542 -21.16 30.52 -23.87
CA ASN A 542 -21.67 30.22 -25.21
C ASN A 542 -21.70 28.72 -25.50
N PHE A 543 -21.04 27.91 -24.68
CA PHE A 543 -21.07 26.46 -24.84
C PHE A 543 -22.41 25.90 -24.38
N LYS A 544 -23.06 25.13 -25.25
CA LYS A 544 -24.31 24.42 -24.94
C LYS A 544 -24.18 22.95 -25.30
N PRO A 545 -24.23 22.04 -24.30
CA PRO A 545 -24.14 20.62 -24.56
C PRO A 545 -25.42 20.10 -25.22
N LEU A 546 -25.40 18.83 -25.61
CA LEU A 546 -26.60 18.10 -25.95
C LEU A 546 -27.31 17.68 -24.66
N PHE A 547 -28.56 18.10 -24.46
CA PHE A 547 -29.34 17.66 -23.30
C PHE A 547 -30.05 16.33 -23.62
N PRO A 548 -30.13 15.38 -22.65
CA PRO A 548 -30.74 14.05 -22.88
C PRO A 548 -32.17 14.12 -23.45
N ASP A 549 -32.95 15.12 -23.03
CA ASP A 549 -34.34 15.30 -23.44
C ASP A 549 -34.50 15.76 -24.91
N GLU A 550 -33.42 16.20 -25.56
CA GLU A 550 -33.41 16.71 -26.93
C GLU A 550 -33.13 15.61 -27.97
N THR A 551 -32.97 14.36 -27.54
CA THR A 551 -32.50 13.26 -28.37
C THR A 551 -33.58 12.23 -28.70
N THR A 552 -33.84 12.03 -30.00
CA THR A 552 -34.70 10.95 -30.52
C THR A 552 -33.86 9.92 -31.27
N LEU A 553 -33.83 8.68 -30.79
CA LEU A 553 -33.12 7.57 -31.42
C LEU A 553 -34.02 6.84 -32.43
N SER A 554 -33.46 6.42 -33.56
CA SER A 554 -34.14 5.46 -34.44
C SER A 554 -34.18 4.06 -33.79
N PRO A 555 -35.10 3.16 -34.19
CA PRO A 555 -35.17 1.81 -33.62
C PRO A 555 -33.87 1.02 -33.75
N SER A 556 -33.17 1.13 -34.89
CA SER A 556 -31.89 0.45 -35.10
C SER A 556 -30.77 1.01 -34.22
N GLN A 557 -30.72 2.34 -34.04
CA GLN A 557 -29.75 2.98 -33.14
C GLN A 557 -30.00 2.58 -31.69
N ALA A 558 -31.27 2.47 -31.29
CA ALA A 558 -31.63 2.02 -29.95
C ALA A 558 -31.19 0.57 -29.68
N GLU A 559 -31.34 -0.34 -30.66
CA GLU A 559 -30.87 -1.73 -30.56
C GLU A 559 -29.34 -1.83 -30.46
N ASP A 560 -28.61 -1.06 -31.27
CA ASP A 560 -27.14 -1.03 -31.24
C ASP A 560 -26.62 -0.49 -29.90
N LEU A 561 -27.22 0.59 -29.40
CA LEU A 561 -26.88 1.19 -28.11
C LEU A 561 -27.22 0.27 -26.94
N ALA A 562 -28.36 -0.43 -26.99
CA ALA A 562 -28.73 -1.39 -25.96
C ALA A 562 -27.70 -2.53 -25.83
N ARG A 563 -27.16 -3.01 -26.96
CA ARG A 563 -26.10 -4.04 -26.96
C ARG A 563 -24.77 -3.51 -26.43
N LEU A 564 -24.39 -2.30 -26.81
CA LEU A 564 -23.11 -1.72 -26.38
C LEU A 564 -23.12 -1.30 -24.91
N CYS A 565 -24.20 -0.67 -24.45
CA CYS A 565 -24.27 -0.04 -23.15
C CYS A 565 -24.87 -0.94 -22.06
N GLU A 566 -25.50 -2.07 -22.41
CA GLU A 566 -26.12 -3.00 -21.43
C GLU A 566 -27.03 -2.27 -20.42
N SER A 567 -27.81 -1.29 -20.89
CA SER A 567 -28.68 -0.37 -20.11
C SER A 567 -28.01 0.74 -19.30
N ASP A 568 -26.68 0.88 -19.38
CA ASP A 568 -25.96 1.99 -18.77
C ASP A 568 -26.32 3.32 -19.44
N HIS A 569 -27.02 4.20 -18.70
CA HIS A 569 -27.55 5.44 -19.29
C HIS A 569 -26.45 6.47 -19.58
N PHE A 570 -25.34 6.44 -18.85
CA PHE A 570 -24.18 7.29 -19.07
C PHE A 570 -23.51 6.96 -20.40
N CYS A 571 -23.27 5.67 -20.66
CA CYS A 571 -22.79 5.17 -21.94
C CYS A 571 -23.70 5.61 -23.10
N VAL A 572 -25.02 5.48 -22.96
CA VAL A 572 -25.96 5.88 -24.02
C VAL A 572 -25.83 7.36 -24.33
N LEU A 573 -25.75 8.22 -23.30
CA LEU A 573 -25.60 9.66 -23.49
C LEU A 573 -24.29 10.00 -24.20
N ASP A 574 -23.18 9.40 -23.77
CA ASP A 574 -21.85 9.61 -24.35
C ASP A 574 -21.77 9.23 -25.83
N VAL A 575 -22.34 8.08 -26.22
CA VAL A 575 -22.33 7.67 -27.63
C VAL A 575 -23.13 8.66 -28.47
N ILE A 576 -24.22 9.22 -27.95
CA ILE A 576 -25.05 10.17 -28.70
C ILE A 576 -24.41 11.56 -28.73
N SER A 577 -23.79 12.01 -27.64
CA SER A 577 -23.18 13.34 -27.52
C SER A 577 -21.86 13.42 -28.30
N THR A 578 -21.10 12.32 -28.36
CA THR A 578 -19.80 12.23 -29.04
C THR A 578 -19.82 11.47 -30.36
N GLY A 579 -20.92 10.79 -30.71
CA GLY A 579 -20.97 9.95 -31.91
C GLY A 579 -19.95 8.81 -31.95
N ASP A 580 -19.25 8.51 -30.84
CA ASP A 580 -18.15 7.55 -30.77
C ASP A 580 -18.48 6.40 -29.79
N PRO A 581 -18.72 5.18 -30.30
CA PRO A 581 -18.98 3.99 -29.48
C PRO A 581 -17.86 3.66 -28.47
N SER A 582 -16.61 4.04 -28.77
CA SER A 582 -15.48 3.76 -27.89
C SER A 582 -15.54 4.60 -26.60
N VAL A 583 -16.02 5.84 -26.69
CA VAL A 583 -16.21 6.73 -25.54
C VAL A 583 -17.29 6.16 -24.63
N GLY A 584 -18.46 5.81 -25.18
CA GLY A 584 -19.54 5.19 -24.40
C GLY A 584 -19.13 3.88 -23.73
N ASN A 585 -18.39 3.00 -24.44
CA ASN A 585 -17.88 1.78 -23.83
C ASN A 585 -16.91 2.06 -22.68
N ALA A 586 -16.01 3.05 -22.83
CA ALA A 586 -15.10 3.45 -21.76
C ALA A 586 -15.85 4.00 -20.54
N THR A 587 -16.95 4.73 -20.76
CA THR A 587 -17.86 5.23 -19.72
C THR A 587 -18.59 4.14 -18.98
N ARG A 588 -19.11 3.14 -19.70
CA ARG A 588 -19.68 1.95 -19.07
C ARG A 588 -18.65 1.24 -18.17
N ILE A 589 -17.43 1.06 -18.65
CA ILE A 589 -16.35 0.42 -17.87
C ILE A 589 -16.02 1.25 -16.62
N ALA A 590 -15.89 2.57 -16.75
CA ALA A 590 -15.62 3.45 -15.61
C ALA A 590 -16.74 3.39 -14.56
N HIS A 591 -18.00 3.40 -14.99
CA HIS A 591 -19.15 3.26 -14.09
C HIS A 591 -19.17 1.89 -13.40
N GLN A 592 -18.91 0.80 -14.14
CA GLN A 592 -18.80 -0.55 -13.57
C GLN A 592 -17.68 -0.64 -12.53
N LEU A 593 -16.51 -0.02 -12.79
CA LEU A 593 -15.40 0.05 -11.84
C LEU A 593 -15.79 0.83 -10.58
N HIS A 594 -16.50 1.95 -10.71
CA HIS A 594 -17.04 2.70 -9.58
C HIS A 594 -17.97 1.83 -8.73
N GLN A 595 -18.95 1.15 -9.35
CA GLN A 595 -19.89 0.26 -8.65
C GLN A 595 -19.16 -0.90 -7.94
N HIS A 596 -18.16 -1.51 -8.59
CA HIS A 596 -17.36 -2.57 -8.00
C HIS A 596 -16.56 -2.07 -6.79
N ARG A 597 -16.01 -0.86 -6.87
CA ARG A 597 -15.26 -0.24 -5.77
C ARG A 597 -16.17 0.14 -4.62
N LEU A 598 -17.35 0.70 -4.88
CA LEU A 598 -18.38 0.94 -3.85
C LEU A 598 -18.74 -0.34 -3.10
N LYS A 599 -18.92 -1.45 -3.83
CA LYS A 599 -19.18 -2.76 -3.23
C LYS A 599 -18.02 -3.23 -2.35
N SER A 600 -16.78 -3.02 -2.81
CA SER A 600 -15.57 -3.38 -2.06
C SER A 600 -15.37 -2.54 -0.79
N LEU A 601 -15.87 -1.30 -0.80
CA LEU A 601 -15.78 -0.35 0.32
C LEU A 601 -16.98 -0.41 1.28
N GLN A 602 -17.87 -1.40 1.14
CA GLN A 602 -18.99 -1.55 2.07
C GLN A 602 -18.49 -1.76 3.51
N PRO A 603 -19.08 -1.08 4.52
CA PRO A 603 -18.76 -1.32 5.91
C PRO A 603 -19.03 -2.77 6.30
N VAL A 604 -18.19 -3.31 7.19
CA VAL A 604 -18.38 -4.63 7.80
C VAL A 604 -18.24 -4.52 9.30
N VAL A 605 -18.85 -5.44 10.04
CA VAL A 605 -18.75 -5.52 11.49
C VAL A 605 -17.72 -6.58 11.88
N SER A 606 -16.73 -6.18 12.66
CA SER A 606 -15.76 -7.07 13.30
C SER A 606 -16.03 -7.13 14.80
N CYS A 607 -16.00 -8.33 15.38
CA CYS A 607 -16.05 -8.53 16.83
C CYS A 607 -14.65 -8.56 17.47
N GLY A 608 -13.60 -8.45 16.66
CA GLY A 608 -12.22 -8.58 17.10
C GLY A 608 -11.82 -10.01 17.49
N TRP A 609 -10.55 -10.18 17.81
CA TRP A 609 -9.99 -11.48 18.15
C TRP A 609 -10.46 -11.99 19.52
N LEU A 610 -10.82 -13.27 19.60
CA LEU A 610 -11.03 -13.97 20.88
C LEU A 610 -9.84 -14.88 21.22
N PRO A 611 -9.37 -14.87 22.48
CA PRO A 611 -8.31 -15.77 22.92
C PRO A 611 -8.78 -17.22 23.03
N PRO A 612 -7.89 -18.20 22.81
CA PRO A 612 -8.15 -19.58 23.21
C PRO A 612 -8.17 -19.71 24.74
N PRO A 613 -8.93 -20.68 25.29
CA PRO A 613 -8.89 -20.98 26.71
C PRO A 613 -7.50 -21.46 27.14
N VAL A 614 -7.08 -21.10 28.36
CA VAL A 614 -5.85 -21.65 28.97
C VAL A 614 -5.99 -23.16 29.06
N ASN A 615 -4.96 -23.92 28.66
CA ASN A 615 -5.02 -25.39 28.51
C ASN A 615 -6.07 -25.89 27.50
N GLY A 616 -6.39 -25.08 26.49
CA GLY A 616 -7.20 -25.50 25.36
C GLY A 616 -6.80 -24.81 24.06
N HIS A 617 -7.69 -24.88 23.08
CA HIS A 617 -7.49 -24.38 21.74
C HIS A 617 -8.77 -23.72 21.22
N LYS A 618 -8.62 -22.93 20.16
CA LYS A 618 -9.69 -22.27 19.43
C LYS A 618 -9.60 -22.66 17.96
N GLU A 619 -10.74 -23.00 17.37
CA GLU A 619 -10.91 -23.21 15.94
C GLU A 619 -11.66 -22.02 15.34
N GLY A 620 -11.19 -21.52 14.20
CA GLY A 620 -11.76 -20.36 13.52
C GLY A 620 -10.83 -19.15 13.55
N LEU A 621 -10.62 -18.57 12.37
CA LEU A 621 -9.71 -17.44 12.11
C LEU A 621 -10.45 -16.22 11.54
N LYS A 622 -11.79 -16.26 11.53
CA LYS A 622 -12.64 -15.20 11.02
C LYS A 622 -13.38 -14.53 12.16
N TYR A 623 -13.41 -13.20 12.15
CA TYR A 623 -13.92 -12.38 13.25
C TYR A 623 -15.00 -11.39 12.81
N LEU A 624 -15.49 -11.52 11.58
CA LEU A 624 -16.58 -10.70 11.04
C LEU A 624 -17.94 -11.27 11.46
N GLU A 625 -18.97 -10.43 11.40
CA GLU A 625 -20.37 -10.79 11.68
C GLU A 625 -20.76 -12.14 11.05
N GLY A 626 -21.45 -12.97 11.85
CA GLY A 626 -21.87 -14.32 11.46
C GLY A 626 -20.77 -15.39 11.57
N SER A 627 -19.50 -15.01 11.72
CA SER A 627 -18.41 -15.95 11.97
C SER A 627 -18.58 -16.62 13.33
N THR A 628 -18.27 -17.92 13.41
CA THR A 628 -18.32 -18.70 14.65
C THR A 628 -16.95 -19.28 14.96
N VAL A 629 -16.49 -19.09 16.19
CA VAL A 629 -15.30 -19.74 16.75
C VAL A 629 -15.73 -20.88 17.66
N ARG A 630 -14.99 -21.99 17.64
CA ARG A 630 -15.21 -23.15 18.52
C ARG A 630 -14.04 -23.32 19.47
N PHE A 631 -14.33 -23.79 20.68
CA PHE A 631 -13.35 -23.99 21.73
C PHE A 631 -13.25 -25.46 22.10
N GLY A 632 -12.03 -25.90 22.36
CA GLY A 632 -11.76 -27.25 22.87
C GLY A 632 -10.71 -27.19 23.97
N CYS A 633 -10.67 -28.22 24.80
CA CYS A 633 -9.65 -28.35 25.85
C CYS A 633 -8.60 -29.38 25.47
N ASN A 634 -7.38 -29.18 25.96
CA ASN A 634 -6.29 -30.14 25.81
C ASN A 634 -6.58 -31.40 26.65
N SER A 635 -5.89 -32.48 26.33
CA SER A 635 -6.04 -33.75 27.06
C SER A 635 -5.87 -33.58 28.58
N GLY A 636 -6.77 -34.17 29.36
CA GLY A 636 -6.81 -34.03 30.82
C GLY A 636 -7.63 -32.85 31.35
N TYR A 637 -8.23 -32.04 30.46
CA TYR A 637 -9.11 -30.94 30.82
C TYR A 637 -10.51 -31.13 30.22
N SER A 638 -11.50 -30.48 30.81
CA SER A 638 -12.90 -30.46 30.36
C SER A 638 -13.37 -29.01 30.23
N LEU A 639 -14.15 -28.74 29.18
CA LEU A 639 -14.64 -27.41 28.87
C LEU A 639 -15.74 -27.00 29.85
N ALA A 640 -15.54 -25.88 30.53
CA ALA A 640 -16.49 -25.24 31.41
C ALA A 640 -16.96 -23.93 30.75
N GLY A 641 -18.19 -23.95 30.22
CA GLY A 641 -18.76 -22.83 29.48
C GLY A 641 -19.22 -23.22 28.07
N PRO A 642 -19.49 -22.24 27.20
CA PRO A 642 -19.97 -22.49 25.85
C PRO A 642 -18.89 -23.06 24.93
N GLU A 643 -19.25 -24.06 24.12
CA GLU A 643 -18.37 -24.69 23.12
C GLU A 643 -18.07 -23.78 21.93
N SER A 644 -18.90 -22.77 21.69
CA SER A 644 -18.75 -21.87 20.55
C SER A 644 -19.24 -20.47 20.85
N SER A 645 -18.70 -19.50 20.13
CA SER A 645 -19.14 -18.11 20.15
C SER A 645 -19.27 -17.57 18.72
N THR A 646 -20.31 -16.77 18.46
CA THR A 646 -20.64 -16.22 17.15
C THR A 646 -20.58 -14.70 17.20
N CYS A 647 -19.94 -14.09 16.21
CA CYS A 647 -19.88 -12.63 16.08
C CYS A 647 -21.23 -12.07 15.66
N ARG A 648 -21.77 -11.14 16.47
CA ARG A 648 -23.08 -10.54 16.27
C ARG A 648 -22.98 -9.20 15.53
N ALA A 649 -24.12 -8.74 15.01
CA ALA A 649 -24.26 -7.46 14.30
C ALA A 649 -23.85 -6.24 15.14
N ASP A 650 -23.89 -6.35 16.47
CA ASP A 650 -23.47 -5.28 17.40
C ASP A 650 -21.95 -5.21 17.62
N GLY A 651 -21.17 -6.05 16.94
CA GLY A 651 -19.72 -6.13 17.12
C GLY A 651 -19.29 -6.86 18.39
N THR A 652 -20.19 -7.60 19.04
CA THR A 652 -19.87 -8.42 20.21
C THR A 652 -19.94 -9.92 19.92
N TRP A 653 -19.14 -10.67 20.66
CA TRP A 653 -19.19 -12.13 20.65
C TRP A 653 -20.38 -12.63 21.47
N SER A 654 -21.09 -13.65 20.98
CA SER A 654 -22.28 -14.19 21.65
C SER A 654 -22.00 -14.80 23.01
N SER A 655 -20.74 -15.16 23.26
CA SER A 655 -20.22 -15.66 24.52
C SER A 655 -18.72 -15.35 24.67
N PRO A 656 -18.21 -15.14 25.89
CA PRO A 656 -16.78 -14.97 26.13
C PRO A 656 -16.03 -16.31 25.95
N THR A 657 -14.69 -16.24 25.95
CA THR A 657 -13.83 -17.44 25.97
C THR A 657 -14.16 -18.30 27.21
N PRO A 658 -14.46 -19.60 27.06
CA PRO A 658 -14.74 -20.52 28.17
C PRO A 658 -13.47 -20.87 28.96
N GLU A 659 -13.61 -21.66 30.03
CA GLU A 659 -12.48 -22.16 30.80
C GLU A 659 -12.25 -23.66 30.55
N CYS A 660 -10.99 -24.11 30.63
CA CYS A 660 -10.66 -25.53 30.65
C CYS A 660 -10.25 -25.92 32.07
N GLN A 661 -11.08 -26.75 32.72
CA GLN A 661 -10.85 -27.21 34.09
C GLN A 661 -10.24 -28.61 34.08
N PRO A 662 -9.34 -28.96 35.02
CA PRO A 662 -8.81 -30.32 35.12
C PRO A 662 -9.96 -31.32 35.21
N GLY A 663 -9.93 -32.35 34.36
CA GLY A 663 -10.96 -33.38 34.37
C GLY A 663 -10.99 -34.04 35.75
N THR A 664 -12.15 -34.07 36.40
CA THR A 664 -12.32 -34.89 37.60
C THR A 664 -12.17 -36.34 37.18
N CYS A 665 -11.00 -36.93 37.42
CA CYS A 665 -10.86 -38.38 37.47
C CYS A 665 -11.92 -38.88 38.46
N GLY A 666 -13.01 -39.45 37.94
CA GLY A 666 -14.03 -40.07 38.77
C GLY A 666 -13.34 -41.02 39.73
N ALA A 667 -13.48 -40.76 41.03
CA ALA A 667 -13.14 -41.73 42.04
C ALA A 667 -13.82 -43.05 41.65
N ARG A 668 -13.03 -44.12 41.54
CA ARG A 668 -13.50 -45.48 41.25
C ARG A 668 -14.74 -45.76 42.10
N SER A 669 -15.87 -46.06 41.46
CA SER A 669 -16.88 -46.89 42.12
C SER A 669 -16.27 -48.29 42.26
N PRO A 670 -16.10 -48.83 43.49
CA PRO A 670 -15.78 -50.23 43.64
C PRO A 670 -17.06 -51.05 43.43
N ASP A 671 -16.85 -52.24 42.88
CA ASP A 671 -17.76 -53.39 42.89
C ASP A 671 -18.81 -53.49 41.78
N THR A 672 -18.48 -54.30 40.75
CA THR A 672 -19.06 -55.65 40.69
C THR A 672 -18.26 -56.56 39.76
N THR A 673 -17.90 -57.71 40.31
CA THR A 673 -17.19 -58.86 39.74
C THR A 673 -17.95 -59.60 38.64
N ALA A 674 -17.29 -59.97 37.53
CA ALA A 674 -17.57 -61.17 36.72
C ALA A 674 -16.42 -61.42 35.70
N PRO A 675 -16.23 -62.64 35.15
CA PRO A 675 -14.94 -63.33 35.16
C PRO A 675 -14.17 -63.33 33.84
N LEU A 676 -12.86 -63.61 33.98
CA LEU A 676 -11.91 -63.91 32.92
C LEU A 676 -12.31 -65.17 32.13
N THR A 677 -12.43 -65.03 30.81
CA THR A 677 -12.21 -66.15 29.87
C THR A 677 -11.17 -65.74 28.84
N ASP A 678 -10.12 -66.54 28.83
CA ASP A 678 -8.94 -66.51 27.99
C ASP A 678 -9.30 -66.83 26.53
N SER A 679 -8.81 -66.04 25.57
CA SER A 679 -8.64 -66.48 24.18
C SER A 679 -7.61 -65.61 23.46
N ILE A 680 -6.41 -66.18 23.37
CA ILE A 680 -5.28 -65.73 22.57
C ILE A 680 -5.68 -65.60 21.09
N GLY A 681 -5.53 -64.40 20.55
CA GLY A 681 -5.71 -64.10 19.13
C GLY A 681 -4.73 -63.03 18.67
N LEU A 682 -3.50 -63.43 18.34
CA LEU A 682 -2.50 -62.61 17.68
C LEU A 682 -3.06 -62.04 16.36
N ARG A 683 -3.33 -60.74 16.30
CA ARG A 683 -3.33 -59.97 15.05
C ARG A 683 -2.55 -58.67 15.25
N ARG A 684 -1.36 -58.64 14.63
CA ARG A 684 -0.60 -57.42 14.39
C ARG A 684 -1.41 -56.50 13.48
N SER A 685 -1.54 -55.23 13.86
CA SER A 685 -1.91 -54.14 12.97
C SER A 685 -1.20 -52.85 13.41
N PRO A 686 -0.92 -51.94 12.47
CA PRO A 686 0.29 -51.14 12.45
C PRO A 686 0.14 -49.79 13.17
N ARG A 687 1.29 -49.18 13.48
CA ARG A 687 1.41 -47.81 14.03
C ARG A 687 0.63 -46.80 13.18
N PRO A 688 -0.04 -45.82 13.80
CA PRO A 688 -0.47 -44.63 13.07
C PRO A 688 0.77 -43.81 12.67
N SER A 689 0.89 -43.63 11.36
CA SER A 689 1.81 -42.73 10.68
C SER A 689 1.55 -41.27 11.04
N LEU A 690 2.63 -40.57 11.40
CA LEU A 690 2.71 -39.12 11.44
C LEU A 690 2.38 -38.54 10.04
N PRO A 691 1.61 -37.45 9.90
CA PRO A 691 1.56 -36.70 8.65
C PRO A 691 2.93 -36.04 8.43
N GLY A 692 3.54 -36.39 7.30
CA GLY A 692 4.90 -36.05 6.95
C GLY A 692 5.11 -34.60 6.53
N GLU A 693 6.40 -34.25 6.62
CA GLU A 693 7.11 -33.19 5.91
C GLU A 693 6.53 -32.92 4.52
N ALA A 694 6.03 -31.69 4.32
CA ALA A 694 5.86 -31.16 2.97
C ALA A 694 7.24 -30.74 2.46
N GLN A 695 7.87 -31.63 1.69
CA GLN A 695 8.98 -31.28 0.80
C GLN A 695 8.49 -30.23 -0.20
N SER A 696 9.05 -29.02 -0.11
CA SER A 696 8.90 -28.00 -1.13
C SER A 696 9.80 -28.39 -2.31
N THR A 697 9.23 -29.07 -3.30
CA THR A 697 9.92 -29.39 -4.55
C THR A 697 10.12 -28.11 -5.34
N LEU A 698 11.40 -27.73 -5.53
CA LEU A 698 11.83 -26.78 -6.54
C LEU A 698 11.24 -27.19 -7.90
N VAL A 699 10.55 -26.25 -8.56
CA VAL A 699 10.43 -26.24 -10.02
C VAL A 699 10.97 -24.89 -10.48
N LEU A 700 11.88 -24.99 -11.45
CA LEU A 700 12.73 -23.97 -12.07
C LEU A 700 12.01 -22.69 -12.51
#